data_AF-A0A8T6IS09-F1
#
_entry.id   AF-A0A8T6IS09-F1
#
_cell.length_a   1.000
_cell.length_b   1.000
_cell.length_c   1.000
_cell.angle_alpha   90.00
_cell.angle_beta   90.00
_cell.angle_gamma   90.00
#
_symmetry.space_group_name_H-M   'P 1'
#
loop_
_entity.id
_entity.type
_entity.pdbx_description
1 polymer ?
#
loop_
_entity_poly.entity_id
_entity_poly.type
_entity_poly.pdbx_seq_one_letter_code
_entity_poly.pdbx_strand_id
1 'polypeptide(L)'
;MVDQFKADASQSVINYQDEPAQPPPTLEVGIAGWMRQNLFSSPADIVITIVVTLLSLALVIGFFDWAIRSANWFTIINNQRLFMMLSFEPAFEWRIAITVLLSAMLTGVSLAAWARRPVARLLAILSLAAVVVIGILPPIIKATIEQPRSYFTAGNVDIVDRASELTPQSELAFIAQAGETVSLSLALNEVVDIETLSRLSGFSDRATNALGNAAHNRLAQRAKTGLTFDQMISGELTEALEERTRLNIRTFTRTNDMLASTGDYVDHIAGHLTAGAGYQIGELRYWLGRLERAAKALEPREQAILEQTTALDDAAKSLSVNDAIPTELHAPLQALSDSVRASDQLEDLGELLVLQLSEDLIGKRDQANKDEVLIAPLPREAAFLRDMWVRLLTPQSVLELYELGKTPMAVAILDAGTREPLAEGVLRGANDSVVYDIPADGWYILSKNAAEGEEGSTILSAAGIYPILERTLSATESRFVRLTDNELVITDKRPLRDGKPIPVAVLIDNQFRGARDLQTYLIHFIPPFFEQIEALLIPFLITVAWGFILGRAAAHLVGENSVFNSNNSRMLALAWSMSPLLILLVYFALLDRNIIFSGIIAVLLKIAAAIGAVLLARRGEAWLNQTNNGEDAEGSINRLLMYGWGAFPLFMFALASGIGGLSGATLGSSVGGLRLLLFMYLVGVIFNG
;
A
#
# COMPACT_ATOMS: atom_id res chain seq x y z
N MET A 1 85.73 -14.28 67.38
CA MET A 1 84.36 -14.44 67.92
C MET A 1 83.55 -13.20 67.56
N VAL A 2 83.45 -12.93 66.26
CA VAL A 2 82.75 -11.81 65.62
C VAL A 2 82.40 -12.36 64.24
N ASP A 3 81.12 -12.70 64.01
CA ASP A 3 80.47 -12.90 62.68
C ASP A 3 79.14 -13.65 62.82
N GLN A 4 78.18 -13.04 63.51
CA GLN A 4 76.78 -13.49 63.47
C GLN A 4 75.88 -12.27 63.62
N PHE A 5 75.52 -11.62 62.52
CA PHE A 5 74.25 -10.90 62.31
C PHE A 5 74.26 -10.31 60.88
N LYS A 6 74.17 -11.19 59.87
CA LYS A 6 73.61 -10.81 58.56
C LYS A 6 72.16 -11.27 58.56
N ALA A 7 71.27 -10.38 59.01
CA ALA A 7 69.84 -10.54 58.79
C ALA A 7 69.59 -10.31 57.29
N ASP A 8 69.20 -11.37 56.60
CA ASP A 8 68.90 -11.37 55.17
C ASP A 8 67.54 -10.70 54.93
N ALA A 9 67.56 -9.38 54.76
CA ALA A 9 66.39 -8.54 54.51
C ALA A 9 65.96 -8.59 53.03
N SER A 10 65.87 -9.78 52.42
CA SER A 10 65.66 -9.91 50.97
C SER A 10 64.54 -10.84 50.51
N GLN A 11 63.69 -11.37 51.40
CA GLN A 11 62.50 -12.12 50.99
C GLN A 11 61.24 -11.65 51.71
N SER A 12 60.65 -10.54 51.24
CA SER A 12 59.20 -10.39 51.34
C SER A 12 58.57 -11.45 50.42
N VAL A 13 58.19 -12.58 50.99
CA VAL A 13 57.35 -13.57 50.30
C VAL A 13 56.00 -12.90 50.08
N ILE A 14 55.84 -12.22 48.95
CA ILE A 14 54.54 -11.77 48.45
C ILE A 14 53.83 -13.06 48.04
N ASN A 15 52.94 -13.54 48.89
CA ASN A 15 52.11 -14.70 48.60
C ASN A 15 51.08 -14.28 47.54
N TYR A 16 51.43 -14.41 46.25
CA TYR A 16 50.53 -14.25 45.10
C TYR A 16 49.55 -15.44 45.01
N GLN A 17 48.93 -15.81 46.12
CA GLN A 17 47.68 -16.56 46.04
C GLN A 17 46.59 -15.54 45.73
N ASP A 18 46.54 -15.12 44.45
CA ASP A 18 45.36 -14.46 43.92
C ASP A 18 44.18 -15.41 44.21
N GLU A 19 43.26 -14.98 45.07
CA GLU A 19 42.02 -15.73 45.31
C GLU A 19 41.41 -16.05 43.94
N PRO A 20 41.01 -17.31 43.70
CA PRO A 20 40.48 -17.72 42.40
C PRO A 20 39.35 -16.76 42.02
N ALA A 21 39.54 -16.06 40.89
CA ALA A 21 38.62 -15.01 40.44
C ALA A 21 37.19 -15.54 40.51
N GLN A 22 36.42 -15.00 41.46
CA GLN A 22 35.04 -15.43 41.62
C GLN A 22 34.31 -15.09 40.32
N PRO A 23 33.50 -16.02 39.77
CA PRO A 23 32.73 -15.71 38.58
C PRO A 23 31.87 -14.48 38.88
N PRO A 24 31.81 -13.50 37.96
CA PRO A 24 31.01 -12.31 38.17
C PRO A 24 29.58 -12.72 38.55
N PRO A 25 28.92 -11.99 39.46
CA PRO A 25 27.59 -12.34 39.93
C PRO A 25 26.68 -12.64 38.73
N THR A 26 25.98 -13.77 38.74
CA THR A 26 25.14 -14.21 37.61
C THR A 26 24.03 -13.21 37.23
N LEU A 27 23.78 -12.21 38.07
CA LEU A 27 22.87 -11.10 37.83
C LEU A 27 23.50 -9.93 37.02
N GLU A 28 24.83 -9.87 36.92
CA GLU A 28 25.58 -8.84 36.17
C GLU A 28 25.92 -9.29 34.75
N VAL A 29 25.90 -10.61 34.48
CA VAL A 29 26.24 -11.20 33.18
C VAL A 29 24.98 -11.61 32.44
N GLY A 30 24.77 -11.08 31.22
CA GLY A 30 23.67 -11.45 30.32
C GLY A 30 22.80 -10.28 29.88
N ILE A 31 21.82 -10.54 29.01
CA ILE A 31 20.97 -9.49 28.40
C ILE A 31 20.20 -8.71 29.48
N ALA A 32 19.69 -9.39 30.51
CA ALA A 32 18.97 -8.74 31.61
C ALA A 32 19.88 -7.84 32.47
N GLY A 33 21.09 -8.30 32.80
CA GLY A 33 22.10 -7.49 33.52
C GLY A 33 22.51 -6.27 32.70
N TRP A 34 22.74 -6.45 31.40
CA TRP A 34 23.03 -5.36 30.47
C TRP A 34 21.89 -4.33 30.39
N MET A 35 20.63 -4.76 30.25
CA MET A 35 19.48 -3.85 30.23
C MET A 35 19.36 -3.09 31.56
N ARG A 36 19.54 -3.75 32.70
CA ARG A 36 19.50 -3.08 34.00
C ARG A 36 20.59 -2.03 34.13
N GLN A 37 21.81 -2.33 33.68
CA GLN A 37 22.95 -1.43 33.78
C GLN A 37 22.92 -0.27 32.79
N ASN A 38 22.33 -0.47 31.59
CA ASN A 38 22.37 0.53 30.51
C ASN A 38 21.05 1.28 30.31
N LEU A 39 19.91 0.66 30.58
CA LEU A 39 18.58 1.25 30.32
C LEU A 39 17.84 1.64 31.61
N PHE A 40 18.15 0.99 32.74
CA PHE A 40 17.40 1.14 34.00
C PHE A 40 18.31 1.43 35.21
N SER A 41 19.46 2.07 34.99
CA SER A 41 20.46 2.34 36.03
C SER A 41 20.01 3.40 37.04
N SER A 42 19.15 4.35 36.64
CA SER A 42 18.54 5.35 37.54
C SER A 42 17.03 5.52 37.28
N PRO A 43 16.26 6.09 38.24
CA PRO A 43 14.84 6.40 38.01
C PRO A 43 14.59 7.30 36.79
N ALA A 44 15.49 8.23 36.50
CA ALA A 44 15.40 9.08 35.32
C ALA A 44 15.60 8.26 34.04
N ASP A 45 16.58 7.35 34.02
CA ASP A 45 16.83 6.45 32.88
C ASP A 45 15.65 5.49 32.66
N ILE A 46 14.99 5.03 33.73
CA ILE A 46 13.76 4.23 33.63
C ILE A 46 12.67 5.03 32.90
N VAL A 47 12.42 6.27 33.31
CA VAL A 47 11.40 7.13 32.67
C VAL A 47 11.77 7.40 31.21
N ILE A 48 13.02 7.76 30.91
CA ILE A 48 13.50 8.01 29.55
C ILE A 48 13.36 6.74 28.69
N THR A 49 13.78 5.58 29.19
CA THR A 49 13.67 4.31 28.48
C THR A 49 12.21 3.98 28.17
N ILE A 50 11.29 4.16 29.13
CA ILE A 50 9.86 3.95 28.90
C ILE A 50 9.34 4.91 27.82
N VAL A 51 9.65 6.20 27.91
CA VAL A 51 9.21 7.21 26.94
C VAL A 51 9.76 6.94 25.55
N VAL A 52 11.06 6.66 25.42
CA VAL A 52 11.72 6.34 24.15
C VAL A 52 11.16 5.04 23.56
N THR A 53 10.89 4.03 24.39
CA THR A 53 10.28 2.76 23.96
C THR A 53 8.87 2.99 23.44
N LEU A 54 8.03 3.74 24.16
CA LEU A 54 6.67 4.07 23.73
C LEU A 54 6.66 4.90 22.45
N LEU A 55 7.55 5.89 22.34
CA LEU A 55 7.70 6.70 21.14
C LEU A 55 8.16 5.86 19.95
N SER A 56 9.15 4.99 20.15
CA SER A 56 9.64 4.08 19.11
C SER A 56 8.54 3.12 18.66
N LEU A 57 7.75 2.58 19.60
CA LEU A 57 6.62 1.72 19.30
C LEU A 57 5.53 2.48 18.52
N ALA A 58 5.20 3.70 18.93
CA ALA A 58 4.23 4.55 18.22
C ALA A 58 4.70 4.88 16.79
N LEU A 59 6.00 5.18 16.60
CA LEU A 59 6.60 5.41 15.29
C LEU A 59 6.57 4.16 14.41
N VAL A 60 6.88 2.98 14.97
CA VAL A 60 6.85 1.71 14.24
C VAL A 60 5.41 1.37 13.83
N ILE A 61 4.45 1.45 14.75
CA ILE A 61 3.03 1.19 14.45
C ILE A 61 2.52 2.20 13.42
N GLY A 62 2.80 3.49 13.59
CA GLY A 62 2.41 4.53 12.63
C GLY A 62 3.04 4.33 11.25
N PHE A 63 4.31 3.91 11.19
CA PHE A 63 4.98 3.58 9.93
C PHE A 63 4.30 2.41 9.22
N PHE A 64 4.01 1.31 9.92
CA PHE A 64 3.35 0.15 9.30
C PHE A 64 1.90 0.44 8.92
N ASP A 65 1.16 1.19 9.74
CA ASP A 65 -0.21 1.62 9.40
C ASP A 65 -0.21 2.49 8.13
N TRP A 66 0.70 3.46 8.04
CA TRP A 66 0.89 4.26 6.83
C TRP A 66 1.30 3.39 5.64
N ALA A 67 2.32 2.54 5.80
CA ALA A 67 2.86 1.71 4.73
C ALA A 67 1.82 0.73 4.18
N ILE A 68 0.99 0.14 5.03
CA ILE A 68 0.00 -0.87 4.62
C ILE A 68 -1.28 -0.20 4.10
N ARG A 69 -1.83 0.76 4.85
CA ARG A 69 -3.18 1.29 4.60
C ARG A 69 -3.19 2.48 3.66
N SER A 70 -2.18 3.35 3.72
CA SER A 70 -2.22 4.67 3.08
C SER A 70 -1.29 4.81 1.88
N ALA A 71 -0.09 4.22 1.95
CA ALA A 71 0.94 4.40 0.92
C ALA A 71 0.52 3.83 -0.44
N ASN A 72 0.76 4.59 -1.50
CA ASN A 72 0.48 4.20 -2.89
C ASN A 72 1.72 3.58 -3.54
N TRP A 73 1.98 2.31 -3.22
CA TRP A 73 3.15 1.57 -3.73
C TRP A 73 3.10 1.30 -5.23
N PHE A 74 1.92 1.39 -5.88
CA PHE A 74 1.82 1.23 -7.34
C PHE A 74 2.73 2.20 -8.09
N THR A 75 2.91 3.42 -7.59
CA THR A 75 3.82 4.40 -8.21
C THR A 75 5.27 3.92 -8.16
N ILE A 76 5.69 3.32 -7.05
CA ILE A 76 7.06 2.86 -6.85
C ILE A 76 7.32 1.59 -7.68
N ILE A 77 6.44 0.59 -7.56
CA ILE A 77 6.56 -0.71 -8.22
C ILE A 77 6.49 -0.56 -9.74
N ASN A 78 5.57 0.26 -10.26
CA ASN A 78 5.43 0.43 -11.71
C ASN A 78 6.54 1.29 -12.34
N ASN A 79 7.24 2.10 -11.55
CA ASN A 79 8.34 2.95 -12.01
C ASN A 79 9.70 2.51 -11.45
N GLN A 80 9.82 1.29 -10.94
CA GLN A 80 11.04 0.85 -10.27
C GLN A 80 12.25 0.87 -11.22
N ARG A 81 12.06 0.51 -12.50
CA ARG A 81 13.08 0.67 -13.55
C ARG A 81 13.60 2.11 -13.62
N LEU A 82 12.70 3.10 -13.57
CA LEU A 82 13.07 4.51 -13.56
C LEU A 82 13.79 4.90 -12.26
N PHE A 83 13.40 4.35 -11.10
CA PHE A 83 14.09 4.65 -9.85
C PHE A 83 15.50 4.03 -9.76
N MET A 84 15.69 2.82 -10.31
CA MET A 84 16.96 2.10 -10.23
C MET A 84 17.93 2.43 -11.36
N MET A 85 17.41 2.56 -12.58
CA MET A 85 18.22 2.77 -13.79
C MET A 85 18.01 4.15 -14.41
N LEU A 86 17.14 5.00 -13.85
CA LEU A 86 16.82 6.31 -14.44
C LEU A 86 16.44 6.17 -15.91
N SER A 87 16.86 7.11 -16.75
CA SER A 87 16.62 7.13 -18.19
C SER A 87 17.65 6.30 -18.97
N PHE A 88 18.25 5.27 -18.37
CA PHE A 88 19.25 4.46 -19.06
C PHE A 88 18.62 3.64 -20.19
N GLU A 89 19.32 3.56 -21.32
CA GLU A 89 18.81 2.91 -22.52
C GLU A 89 18.76 1.38 -22.32
N PRO A 90 17.63 0.71 -22.64
CA PRO A 90 17.47 -0.73 -22.44
C PRO A 90 18.60 -1.58 -23.03
N ALA A 91 19.11 -1.19 -24.20
CA ALA A 91 20.16 -1.92 -24.91
C ALA A 91 21.49 -2.00 -24.15
N PHE A 92 21.71 -1.12 -23.17
CA PHE A 92 22.96 -1.04 -22.41
C PHE A 92 22.83 -1.49 -20.96
N GLU A 93 21.64 -1.83 -20.46
CA GLU A 93 21.37 -2.16 -19.04
C GLU A 93 22.32 -3.23 -18.48
N TRP A 94 22.75 -4.18 -19.33
CA TRP A 94 23.73 -5.21 -18.98
C TRP A 94 25.05 -4.65 -18.44
N ARG A 95 25.45 -3.42 -18.81
CA ARG A 95 26.67 -2.76 -18.30
C ARG A 95 26.56 -2.43 -16.81
N ILE A 96 25.39 -1.95 -16.39
CA ILE A 96 25.09 -1.66 -14.98
C ILE A 96 25.05 -2.99 -14.22
N ALA A 97 24.36 -3.99 -14.77
CA ALA A 97 24.29 -5.33 -14.19
C ALA A 97 25.70 -5.92 -13.96
N ILE A 98 26.59 -5.89 -14.96
CA ILE A 98 27.98 -6.37 -14.80
C ILE A 98 28.71 -5.61 -13.71
N THR A 99 28.57 -4.28 -13.63
CA THR A 99 29.25 -3.47 -12.60
C THR A 99 28.80 -3.87 -11.19
N VAL A 100 27.50 -4.09 -11.01
CA VAL A 100 26.91 -4.54 -9.74
C VAL A 100 27.34 -5.97 -9.42
N LEU A 101 27.25 -6.90 -10.37
CA LEU A 101 27.62 -8.30 -10.16
C LEU A 101 29.12 -8.47 -9.91
N LEU A 102 29.97 -7.70 -10.57
CA LEU A 102 31.40 -7.69 -10.29
C LEU A 102 31.65 -7.19 -8.85
N SER A 103 31.02 -6.10 -8.44
CA SER A 103 31.10 -5.61 -7.05
C SER A 103 30.62 -6.67 -6.04
N ALA A 104 29.55 -7.40 -6.38
CA ALA A 104 29.02 -8.50 -5.59
C ALA A 104 30.05 -9.65 -5.46
N MET A 105 30.66 -10.06 -6.57
CA MET A 105 31.68 -11.10 -6.61
C MET A 105 32.86 -10.73 -5.71
N LEU A 106 33.34 -9.49 -5.83
CA LEU A 106 34.46 -8.96 -5.05
C LEU A 106 34.11 -8.86 -3.56
N THR A 107 32.87 -8.51 -3.24
CA THR A 107 32.34 -8.54 -1.87
C THR A 107 32.37 -9.96 -1.32
N GLY A 108 31.96 -10.95 -2.12
CA GLY A 108 32.06 -12.37 -1.77
C GLY A 108 33.49 -12.81 -1.45
N VAL A 109 34.44 -12.48 -2.34
CA VAL A 109 35.87 -12.78 -2.13
C VAL A 109 36.40 -12.09 -0.88
N SER A 110 36.01 -10.83 -0.64
CA SER A 110 36.42 -10.08 0.56
C SER A 110 35.85 -10.72 1.84
N LEU A 111 34.58 -11.12 1.83
CA LEU A 111 33.96 -11.86 2.94
C LEU A 111 34.69 -13.18 3.19
N ALA A 112 35.16 -13.89 2.16
CA ALA A 112 35.94 -15.11 2.34
C ALA A 112 37.28 -14.86 3.05
N ALA A 113 37.92 -13.74 2.75
CA ALA A 113 39.19 -13.36 3.37
C ALA A 113 39.04 -12.83 4.81
N TRP A 114 37.93 -12.14 5.14
CA TRP A 114 37.76 -11.44 6.42
C TRP A 114 36.85 -12.16 7.40
N ALA A 115 35.84 -12.89 6.93
CA ALA A 115 34.85 -13.48 7.83
C ALA A 115 35.48 -14.66 8.61
N ARG A 116 35.57 -14.47 9.93
CA ARG A 116 35.86 -15.58 10.86
C ARG A 116 34.85 -16.70 10.61
N ARG A 117 35.29 -17.96 10.73
CA ARG A 117 34.47 -19.16 10.45
C ARG A 117 33.00 -19.09 10.96
N PRO A 118 32.69 -18.63 12.18
CA PRO A 118 31.30 -18.53 12.65
C PRO A 118 30.49 -17.43 11.94
N VAL A 119 31.08 -16.24 11.73
CA VAL A 119 30.40 -15.11 11.06
C VAL A 119 30.12 -15.43 9.59
N ALA A 120 31.07 -16.08 8.91
CA ALA A 120 30.89 -16.52 7.52
C ALA A 120 29.71 -17.49 7.37
N ARG A 121 29.58 -18.45 8.30
CA ARG A 121 28.47 -19.39 8.32
C ARG A 121 27.14 -18.68 8.56
N LEU A 122 27.09 -17.76 9.52
CA LEU A 122 25.88 -16.98 9.80
C LEU A 122 25.44 -16.18 8.57
N LEU A 123 26.36 -15.44 7.93
CA LEU A 123 26.05 -14.65 6.73
C LEU A 123 25.58 -15.53 5.56
N ALA A 124 26.18 -16.71 5.37
CA ALA A 124 25.73 -17.66 4.36
C ALA A 124 24.33 -18.20 4.67
N ILE A 125 24.03 -18.54 5.93
CA ILE A 125 22.71 -18.99 6.36
C ILE A 125 21.68 -17.87 6.16
N LEU A 126 21.99 -16.63 6.54
CA LEU A 126 21.09 -15.48 6.35
C LEU A 126 20.86 -15.18 4.88
N SER A 127 21.89 -15.28 4.03
CA SER A 127 21.75 -15.07 2.59
C SER A 127 20.89 -16.17 1.96
N LEU A 128 21.10 -17.42 2.34
CA LEU A 128 20.26 -18.54 1.89
C LEU A 128 18.81 -18.37 2.36
N ALA A 129 18.62 -18.02 3.64
CA ALA A 129 17.30 -17.76 4.18
C ALA A 129 16.61 -16.60 3.43
N ALA A 130 17.34 -15.54 3.10
CA ALA A 130 16.82 -14.44 2.30
C ALA A 130 16.40 -14.90 0.89
N VAL A 131 17.23 -15.67 0.19
CA VAL A 131 16.88 -16.23 -1.15
C VAL A 131 15.65 -17.13 -1.06
N VAL A 132 15.59 -17.99 -0.05
CA VAL A 132 14.45 -18.88 0.20
C VAL A 132 13.19 -18.07 0.46
N VAL A 133 13.25 -17.06 1.33
CA VAL A 133 12.11 -16.17 1.61
C VAL A 133 11.69 -15.42 0.35
N ILE A 134 12.63 -14.82 -0.39
CA ILE A 134 12.35 -14.04 -1.59
C ILE A 134 11.69 -14.89 -2.69
N GLY A 135 12.18 -16.11 -2.93
CA GLY A 135 11.63 -16.98 -3.98
C GLY A 135 10.36 -17.73 -3.58
N ILE A 136 10.15 -18.01 -2.28
CA ILE A 136 9.01 -18.82 -1.82
C ILE A 136 7.84 -17.96 -1.32
N LEU A 137 8.10 -16.78 -0.76
CA LEU A 137 7.03 -15.94 -0.20
C LEU A 137 6.01 -15.47 -1.25
N PRO A 138 6.40 -15.00 -2.46
CA PRO A 138 5.45 -14.61 -3.50
C PRO A 138 4.48 -15.72 -3.93
N PRO A 139 4.92 -16.95 -4.29
CA PRO A 139 4.00 -18.00 -4.69
C PRO A 139 3.11 -18.47 -3.52
N ILE A 140 3.61 -18.46 -2.28
CA ILE A 140 2.77 -18.75 -1.10
C ILE A 140 1.65 -17.71 -0.98
N ILE A 141 1.97 -16.40 -1.07
CA ILE A 141 0.97 -15.34 -1.00
C ILE A 141 -0.07 -15.49 -2.11
N LYS A 142 0.38 -15.67 -3.36
CA LYS A 142 -0.50 -15.87 -4.53
C LYS A 142 -1.41 -17.10 -4.39
N ALA A 143 -0.93 -18.16 -3.75
CA ALA A 143 -1.70 -19.40 -3.57
C ALA A 143 -2.63 -19.39 -2.35
N THR A 144 -2.41 -18.50 -1.38
CA THR A 144 -3.15 -18.50 -0.10
C THR A 144 -4.08 -17.31 0.09
N ILE A 145 -3.86 -16.22 -0.64
CA ILE A 145 -4.67 -15.01 -0.54
C ILE A 145 -5.43 -14.84 -1.85
N GLU A 146 -6.76 -14.80 -1.75
CA GLU A 146 -7.62 -14.50 -2.88
C GLU A 146 -7.40 -13.07 -3.36
N GLN A 147 -7.45 -12.88 -4.68
CA GLN A 147 -7.41 -11.56 -5.28
C GLN A 147 -8.70 -10.80 -4.91
N PRO A 148 -8.62 -9.51 -4.55
CA PRO A 148 -9.79 -8.72 -4.22
C PRO A 148 -10.64 -8.49 -5.45
N ARG A 149 -11.92 -8.28 -5.22
CA ARG A 149 -12.88 -8.03 -6.29
C ARG A 149 -12.70 -6.63 -6.86
N SER A 150 -13.04 -6.50 -8.14
CA SER A 150 -13.22 -5.21 -8.79
C SER A 150 -14.71 -4.86 -8.78
N TYR A 151 -15.00 -3.59 -8.56
CA TYR A 151 -16.35 -3.05 -8.47
C TYR A 151 -16.61 -2.11 -9.65
N PHE A 152 -17.71 -2.37 -10.34
CA PHE A 152 -18.06 -1.68 -11.57
C PHE A 152 -19.50 -1.20 -11.48
N THR A 153 -19.74 0.07 -11.80
CA THR A 153 -21.13 0.53 -11.90
C THR A 153 -21.74 -0.02 -13.18
N ALA A 154 -22.95 -0.55 -13.09
CA ALA A 154 -23.77 -1.02 -14.20
C ALA A 154 -25.10 -0.27 -14.23
N GLY A 155 -25.73 -0.24 -15.40
CA GLY A 155 -27.03 0.41 -15.60
C GLY A 155 -26.99 1.56 -16.61
N ASN A 156 -28.07 2.34 -16.63
CA ASN A 156 -28.32 3.41 -17.60
C ASN A 156 -28.65 4.76 -16.98
N VAL A 157 -28.68 4.87 -15.64
CA VAL A 157 -28.91 6.14 -14.93
C VAL A 157 -27.58 6.85 -14.68
N ASP A 158 -27.54 8.15 -14.96
CA ASP A 158 -26.36 8.97 -14.74
C ASP A 158 -26.13 9.22 -13.25
N ILE A 159 -24.88 9.07 -12.82
CA ILE A 159 -24.47 9.36 -11.45
C ILE A 159 -23.94 10.78 -11.39
N VAL A 160 -24.62 11.62 -10.61
CA VAL A 160 -24.25 13.02 -10.40
C VAL A 160 -23.20 13.10 -9.29
N ASP A 161 -21.97 13.49 -9.64
CA ASP A 161 -20.90 13.80 -8.70
C ASP A 161 -20.50 15.27 -8.80
N ARG A 162 -20.93 16.09 -7.82
CA ARG A 162 -20.58 17.50 -7.50
C ARG A 162 -20.54 18.54 -8.63
N ALA A 163 -20.02 18.22 -9.81
CA ALA A 163 -19.95 19.04 -11.02
C ALA A 163 -19.98 18.25 -12.34
N SER A 164 -20.04 16.91 -12.31
CA SER A 164 -20.06 16.07 -13.52
C SER A 164 -21.07 14.93 -13.41
N GLU A 165 -21.80 14.70 -14.50
CA GLU A 165 -22.59 13.50 -14.72
C GLU A 165 -21.66 12.39 -15.22
N LEU A 166 -21.68 11.25 -14.54
CA LEU A 166 -20.93 10.05 -14.89
C LEU A 166 -21.92 8.99 -15.36
N THR A 167 -22.00 8.81 -16.67
CA THR A 167 -22.76 7.70 -17.26
C THR A 167 -22.03 6.38 -17.03
N PRO A 168 -22.69 5.36 -16.45
CA PRO A 168 -22.14 4.01 -16.36
C PRO A 168 -21.71 3.50 -17.74
N GLN A 169 -20.51 2.92 -17.83
CA GLN A 169 -20.01 2.39 -19.09
C GLN A 169 -20.74 1.10 -19.46
N SER A 170 -21.52 1.07 -20.54
CA SER A 170 -22.25 -0.13 -20.95
C SER A 170 -21.35 -1.33 -21.29
N GLU A 171 -20.13 -1.05 -21.78
CA GLU A 171 -19.13 -2.04 -22.16
C GLU A 171 -17.75 -1.66 -21.61
N LEU A 172 -17.02 -2.65 -21.12
CA LEU A 172 -15.67 -2.51 -20.59
C LEU A 172 -14.78 -3.65 -21.10
N ALA A 173 -13.72 -3.32 -21.82
CA ALA A 173 -12.73 -4.27 -22.28
C ALA A 173 -11.72 -4.60 -21.17
N PHE A 174 -11.39 -5.88 -21.01
CA PHE A 174 -10.41 -6.38 -20.05
C PHE A 174 -9.57 -7.49 -20.67
N ILE A 175 -8.47 -7.83 -20.01
CA ILE A 175 -7.62 -8.97 -20.39
C ILE A 175 -7.73 -10.06 -19.33
N ALA A 176 -7.72 -11.30 -19.77
CA ALA A 176 -7.74 -12.47 -18.90
C ALA A 176 -6.84 -13.58 -19.44
N GLN A 177 -6.42 -14.48 -18.54
CA GLN A 177 -5.52 -15.58 -18.83
C GLN A 177 -6.30 -16.89 -18.95
N ALA A 178 -5.85 -17.79 -19.82
CA ALA A 178 -6.42 -19.12 -19.99
C ALA A 178 -6.43 -19.90 -18.66
N GLY A 179 -7.58 -20.50 -18.35
CA GLY A 179 -7.81 -21.27 -17.12
C GLY A 179 -8.24 -20.43 -15.92
N GLU A 180 -8.35 -19.09 -16.05
CA GLU A 180 -8.97 -18.27 -15.02
C GLU A 180 -10.49 -18.32 -15.08
N THR A 181 -11.13 -18.18 -13.93
CA THR A 181 -12.59 -18.04 -13.84
C THR A 181 -12.94 -16.57 -13.60
N VAL A 182 -13.75 -16.00 -14.49
CA VAL A 182 -14.39 -14.70 -14.27
C VAL A 182 -15.76 -14.94 -13.65
N SER A 183 -16.06 -14.21 -12.58
CA SER A 183 -17.36 -14.28 -11.90
C SER A 183 -17.92 -12.88 -11.69
N LEU A 184 -19.18 -12.69 -12.08
CA LEU A 184 -19.93 -11.45 -11.98
C LEU A 184 -21.13 -11.66 -11.06
N SER A 185 -21.32 -10.77 -10.10
CA SER A 185 -22.44 -10.79 -9.14
C SER A 185 -22.87 -9.37 -8.80
N LEU A 186 -24.08 -9.19 -8.29
CA LEU A 186 -24.48 -7.91 -7.70
C LEU A 186 -23.78 -7.74 -6.35
N ALA A 187 -23.20 -6.56 -6.10
CA ALA A 187 -22.54 -6.24 -4.84
C ALA A 187 -23.55 -5.87 -3.73
N LEU A 188 -24.64 -6.64 -3.58
CA LEU A 188 -25.75 -6.28 -2.70
C LEU A 188 -25.33 -6.22 -1.22
N ASN A 189 -24.36 -7.05 -0.81
CA ASN A 189 -23.84 -7.05 0.56
C ASN A 189 -23.01 -5.79 0.86
N GLU A 190 -22.29 -5.29 -0.15
CA GLU A 190 -21.48 -4.09 -0.06
C GLU A 190 -22.29 -2.80 -0.23
N VAL A 191 -23.55 -2.92 -0.64
CA VAL A 191 -24.47 -1.81 -0.95
C VAL A 191 -25.73 -1.85 -0.05
N VAL A 192 -25.73 -2.65 1.02
CA VAL A 192 -26.85 -2.76 1.98
C VAL A 192 -27.20 -1.41 2.61
N ASP A 193 -26.18 -0.65 3.00
CA ASP A 193 -26.36 0.65 3.62
C ASP A 193 -25.26 1.63 3.17
N ILE A 194 -25.41 2.88 3.55
CA ILE A 194 -24.47 3.94 3.18
C ILE A 194 -23.11 3.77 3.87
N GLU A 195 -23.06 3.09 5.02
CA GLU A 195 -21.84 2.83 5.80
C GLU A 195 -20.97 1.79 5.11
N THR A 196 -21.56 0.69 4.65
CA THR A 196 -20.87 -0.34 3.85
C THR A 196 -20.41 0.22 2.52
N LEU A 197 -21.27 0.96 1.80
CA LEU A 197 -20.90 1.61 0.54
C LEU A 197 -19.75 2.61 0.71
N SER A 198 -19.74 3.37 1.80
CA SER A 198 -18.64 4.32 2.09
C SER A 198 -17.31 3.64 2.42
N ARG A 199 -17.35 2.37 2.83
CA ARG A 199 -16.20 1.53 3.18
C ARG A 199 -15.83 0.55 2.07
N LEU A 200 -16.46 0.64 0.91
CA LEU A 200 -16.17 -0.21 -0.25
C LEU A 200 -14.67 -0.19 -0.54
N SER A 201 -14.06 -1.38 -0.54
CA SER A 201 -12.62 -1.57 -0.69
C SER A 201 -12.33 -2.51 -1.85
N GLY A 202 -11.65 -2.02 -2.86
CA GLY A 202 -11.34 -2.77 -4.08
C GLY A 202 -11.00 -1.86 -5.25
N PHE A 203 -10.65 -2.45 -6.39
CA PHE A 203 -10.54 -1.69 -7.63
C PHE A 203 -11.91 -1.24 -8.06
N SER A 204 -12.07 0.04 -8.39
CA SER A 204 -13.39 0.58 -8.69
C SER A 204 -13.34 1.63 -9.79
N ASP A 205 -14.31 1.57 -10.69
CA ASP A 205 -14.46 2.56 -11.76
C ASP A 205 -14.84 3.95 -11.22
N ARG A 206 -14.75 4.97 -12.07
CA ARG A 206 -15.04 6.37 -11.68
C ARG A 206 -16.44 6.56 -11.11
N ALA A 207 -17.44 5.90 -11.67
CA ALA A 207 -18.83 5.97 -11.23
C ALA A 207 -19.01 5.33 -9.85
N THR A 208 -18.43 4.14 -9.62
CA THR A 208 -18.45 3.46 -8.32
C THR A 208 -17.77 4.30 -7.25
N ASN A 209 -16.67 4.95 -7.62
CA ASN A 209 -15.94 5.87 -6.76
C ASN A 209 -16.76 7.10 -6.39
N ALA A 210 -17.51 7.66 -7.34
CA ALA A 210 -18.43 8.76 -7.08
C ALA A 210 -19.53 8.34 -6.09
N LEU A 211 -20.11 7.15 -6.24
CA LEU A 211 -21.12 6.62 -5.31
C LEU A 211 -20.54 6.44 -3.89
N GLY A 212 -19.37 5.81 -3.76
CA GLY A 212 -18.69 5.64 -2.48
C GLY A 212 -18.32 6.97 -1.81
N ASN A 213 -17.84 7.95 -2.59
CA ASN A 213 -17.53 9.28 -2.09
C ASN A 213 -18.80 10.04 -1.68
N ALA A 214 -19.89 9.95 -2.45
CA ALA A 214 -21.18 10.53 -2.10
C ALA A 214 -21.70 9.93 -0.78
N ALA A 215 -21.57 8.62 -0.60
CA ALA A 215 -21.93 7.92 0.63
C ALA A 215 -21.11 8.43 1.83
N HIS A 216 -19.78 8.49 1.67
CA HIS A 216 -18.88 9.02 2.69
C HIS A 216 -19.20 10.47 3.07
N ASN A 217 -19.42 11.34 2.08
CA ASN A 217 -19.76 12.73 2.33
C ASN A 217 -21.08 12.89 3.08
N ARG A 218 -22.10 12.09 2.74
CA ARG A 218 -23.39 12.10 3.43
C ARG A 218 -23.26 11.57 4.87
N LEU A 219 -22.44 10.55 5.12
CA LEU A 219 -22.13 10.12 6.49
C LEU A 219 -21.42 11.19 7.30
N ALA A 220 -20.42 11.85 6.72
CA ALA A 220 -19.72 12.96 7.37
C ALA A 220 -20.70 14.12 7.66
N GLN A 221 -21.63 14.40 6.75
CA GLN A 221 -22.70 15.38 6.95
C GLN A 221 -23.65 14.96 8.09
N ARG A 222 -24.11 13.69 8.13
CA ARG A 222 -24.93 13.15 9.24
C ARG A 222 -24.25 13.34 10.59
N ALA A 223 -22.97 12.97 10.67
CA ALA A 223 -22.18 13.11 11.89
C ALA A 223 -22.04 14.58 12.32
N LYS A 224 -21.74 15.48 11.38
CA LYS A 224 -21.62 16.92 11.65
C LYS A 224 -22.95 17.56 12.06
N THR A 225 -24.06 17.18 11.41
CA THR A 225 -25.41 17.64 11.76
C THR A 225 -25.78 17.17 13.17
N GLY A 226 -25.47 15.91 13.52
CA GLY A 226 -25.67 15.38 14.86
C GLY A 226 -24.85 16.13 15.92
N LEU A 227 -23.56 16.40 15.67
CA LEU A 227 -22.73 17.20 16.57
C LEU A 227 -23.25 18.63 16.73
N THR A 228 -23.73 19.24 15.65
CA THR A 228 -24.32 20.59 15.70
C THR A 228 -25.57 20.58 16.58
N PHE A 229 -26.38 19.53 16.49
CA PHE A 229 -27.53 19.33 17.37
C PHE A 229 -27.14 19.15 18.83
N ASP A 230 -26.13 18.33 19.10
CA ASP A 230 -25.61 18.08 20.45
C ASP A 230 -25.10 19.40 21.08
N GLN A 231 -24.44 20.26 20.29
CA GLN A 231 -24.00 21.60 20.71
C GLN A 231 -25.16 22.59 20.93
N MET A 232 -26.28 22.45 20.21
CA MET A 232 -27.48 23.27 20.43
C MET A 232 -28.11 22.94 21.78
N ILE A 233 -28.26 21.65 22.09
CA ILE A 233 -28.85 21.22 23.37
C ILE A 233 -27.95 21.58 24.55
N SER A 234 -26.62 21.52 24.41
CA SER A 234 -25.70 21.90 25.49
C SER A 234 -25.63 23.40 25.75
N GLY A 235 -26.25 24.25 24.91
CA GLY A 235 -26.15 25.70 25.00
C GLY A 235 -24.77 26.25 24.63
N GLU A 236 -23.92 25.43 24.02
CA GLU A 236 -22.54 25.80 23.64
C GLU A 236 -22.46 26.48 22.26
N LEU A 237 -23.60 26.76 21.62
CA LEU A 237 -23.62 27.39 20.31
C LEU A 237 -23.17 28.86 20.38
N THR A 238 -22.21 29.24 19.53
CA THR A 238 -21.89 30.66 19.31
C THR A 238 -23.02 31.34 18.53
N GLU A 239 -23.26 32.64 18.78
CA GLU A 239 -24.33 33.44 18.17
C GLU A 239 -24.33 33.35 16.62
N ALA A 240 -23.15 33.27 16.00
CA ALA A 240 -23.00 33.10 14.55
C ALA A 240 -23.42 31.71 14.04
N LEU A 241 -23.20 30.66 14.83
CA LEU A 241 -23.63 29.29 14.48
C LEU A 241 -25.13 29.13 14.67
N GLU A 242 -25.72 29.85 15.62
CA GLU A 242 -27.16 29.88 15.89
C GLU A 242 -27.90 30.55 14.74
N GLU A 243 -27.41 31.71 14.28
CA GLU A 243 -27.96 32.41 13.13
C GLU A 243 -27.84 31.58 11.84
N ARG A 244 -26.70 30.92 11.63
CA ARG A 244 -26.50 30.02 10.48
C ARG A 244 -27.40 28.80 10.53
N THR A 245 -27.61 28.23 11.72
CA THR A 245 -28.52 27.08 11.90
C THR A 245 -29.96 27.52 11.64
N ARG A 246 -30.40 28.66 12.17
CA ARG A 246 -31.71 29.26 11.83
C ARG A 246 -31.88 29.54 10.35
N LEU A 247 -30.83 30.00 9.65
CA LEU A 247 -30.87 30.24 8.21
C LEU A 247 -30.97 28.93 7.42
N ASN A 248 -30.22 27.90 7.83
CA ASN A 248 -30.28 26.58 7.22
C ASN A 248 -31.64 25.91 7.43
N ILE A 249 -32.22 25.98 8.64
CA ILE A 249 -33.58 25.49 8.92
C ILE A 249 -34.58 26.19 7.99
N ARG A 250 -34.52 27.53 7.89
CA ARG A 250 -35.38 28.34 7.01
C ARG A 250 -35.19 28.08 5.52
N THR A 251 -34.00 27.64 5.12
CA THR A 251 -33.70 27.28 3.72
C THR A 251 -34.17 25.87 3.41
N PHE A 252 -34.05 24.97 4.39
CA PHE A 252 -34.46 23.56 4.29
C PHE A 252 -35.99 23.41 4.26
N THR A 253 -36.73 24.26 4.98
CA THR A 253 -38.20 24.28 4.99
C THR A 253 -38.80 24.35 3.59
N ARG A 254 -38.14 25.02 2.65
CA ARG A 254 -38.62 25.22 1.27
C ARG A 254 -38.42 24.05 0.30
N THR A 255 -38.09 22.84 0.76
CA THR A 255 -37.70 21.72 -0.13
C THR A 255 -38.60 20.51 0.06
N ASN A 256 -39.11 19.95 -1.06
CA ASN A 256 -40.01 18.78 -1.18
C ASN A 256 -39.65 17.53 -0.34
N ASP A 257 -38.44 17.42 0.22
CA ASP A 257 -38.00 16.29 1.05
C ASP A 257 -38.69 16.22 2.43
N MET A 258 -39.31 17.32 2.90
CA MET A 258 -40.06 17.34 4.16
C MET A 258 -41.36 16.53 4.12
N LEU A 259 -42.02 16.46 2.96
CA LEU A 259 -43.28 15.74 2.76
C LEU A 259 -43.10 14.23 2.97
N ALA A 260 -42.07 13.66 2.33
CA ALA A 260 -41.73 12.24 2.47
C ALA A 260 -41.30 11.92 3.91
N SER A 261 -40.47 12.78 4.52
CA SER A 261 -39.99 12.57 5.90
C SER A 261 -41.11 12.67 6.94
N THR A 262 -42.15 13.48 6.71
CA THR A 262 -43.27 13.63 7.67
C THR A 262 -44.20 12.42 7.60
N GLY A 263 -44.49 11.91 6.40
CA GLY A 263 -45.22 10.65 6.22
C GLY A 263 -44.51 9.45 6.83
N ASP A 264 -43.21 9.28 6.53
CA ASP A 264 -42.37 8.21 7.07
C ASP A 264 -42.26 8.29 8.60
N TYR A 265 -42.22 9.51 9.16
CA TYR A 265 -42.17 9.73 10.60
C TYR A 265 -43.46 9.30 11.30
N VAL A 266 -44.62 9.67 10.74
CA VAL A 266 -45.92 9.26 11.26
C VAL A 266 -46.07 7.74 11.20
N ASP A 267 -45.60 7.12 10.12
CA ASP A 267 -45.59 5.67 9.95
C ASP A 267 -44.64 4.96 10.91
N HIS A 268 -43.47 5.54 11.15
CA HIS A 268 -42.49 5.03 12.10
C HIS A 268 -43.04 5.09 13.53
N ILE A 269 -43.69 6.20 13.90
CA ILE A 269 -44.37 6.34 15.20
C ILE A 269 -45.53 5.35 15.29
N ALA A 270 -46.42 5.28 14.30
CA ALA A 270 -47.53 4.33 14.29
C ALA A 270 -47.02 2.88 14.41
N GLY A 271 -45.96 2.52 13.70
CA GLY A 271 -45.30 1.22 13.79
C GLY A 271 -44.69 0.94 15.17
N HIS A 272 -44.08 1.93 15.81
CA HIS A 272 -43.50 1.80 17.15
C HIS A 272 -44.57 1.69 18.25
N LEU A 273 -45.64 2.48 18.14
CA LEU A 273 -46.74 2.48 19.10
C LEU A 273 -47.58 1.21 19.00
N THR A 274 -47.68 0.60 17.81
CA THR A 274 -48.40 -0.67 17.58
C THR A 274 -47.58 -1.91 17.95
N ALA A 275 -46.25 -1.82 17.96
CA ALA A 275 -45.35 -2.93 18.28
C ALA A 275 -45.22 -3.26 19.79
N GLY A 276 -45.95 -2.57 20.67
CA GLY A 276 -45.94 -2.82 22.12
C GLY A 276 -44.62 -2.46 22.82
N ALA A 277 -43.73 -1.74 22.14
CA ALA A 277 -42.39 -1.42 22.63
C ALA A 277 -42.43 -0.22 23.59
N GLY A 278 -42.82 -0.44 24.85
CA GLY A 278 -42.40 0.35 26.02
C GLY A 278 -42.55 1.88 25.99
N TYR A 279 -43.35 2.46 25.08
CA TYR A 279 -43.65 3.89 25.07
C TYR A 279 -44.55 4.23 26.26
N GLN A 280 -44.16 5.23 27.04
CA GLN A 280 -44.98 5.73 28.14
C GLN A 280 -46.03 6.69 27.57
N ILE A 281 -47.26 6.63 28.06
CA ILE A 281 -48.38 7.53 27.70
C ILE A 281 -47.99 9.02 27.80
N GLY A 282 -47.00 9.36 28.64
CA GLY A 282 -46.43 10.71 28.71
C GLY A 282 -45.84 11.21 27.37
N GLU A 283 -45.09 10.38 26.65
CA GLU A 283 -44.48 10.77 25.37
C GLU A 283 -45.55 10.98 24.28
N LEU A 284 -46.57 10.13 24.26
CA LEU A 284 -47.70 10.27 23.34
C LEU A 284 -48.46 11.58 23.57
N ARG A 285 -48.82 11.91 24.82
CA ARG A 285 -49.50 13.18 25.16
C ARG A 285 -48.68 14.40 24.76
N TYR A 286 -47.37 14.34 24.98
CA TYR A 286 -46.47 15.43 24.63
C TYR A 286 -46.49 15.73 23.11
N TRP A 287 -46.39 14.68 22.28
CA TRP A 287 -46.46 14.81 20.84
C TRP A 287 -47.82 15.27 20.34
N LEU A 288 -48.91 14.74 20.89
CA LEU A 288 -50.27 15.14 20.52
C LEU A 288 -50.52 16.61 20.83
N GLY A 289 -50.09 17.10 21.99
CA GLY A 289 -50.22 18.51 22.30
C GLY A 289 -49.42 19.44 21.37
N ARG A 290 -48.31 18.97 20.78
CA ARG A 290 -47.56 19.73 19.76
C ARG A 290 -48.26 19.70 18.41
N LEU A 291 -48.67 18.52 17.96
CA LEU A 291 -49.39 18.35 16.70
C LEU A 291 -50.71 19.14 16.72
N GLU A 292 -51.40 19.15 17.86
CA GLU A 292 -52.62 19.95 18.06
C GLU A 292 -52.33 21.46 17.94
N ARG A 293 -51.22 21.95 18.49
CA ARG A 293 -50.81 23.36 18.36
C ARG A 293 -50.43 23.72 16.93
N ALA A 294 -49.73 22.84 16.22
CA ALA A 294 -49.37 23.03 14.82
C ALA A 294 -50.63 23.02 13.93
N ALA A 295 -51.52 22.04 14.10
CA ALA A 295 -52.79 21.95 13.39
C ALA A 295 -53.72 23.14 13.66
N LYS A 296 -53.72 23.70 14.88
CA LYS A 296 -54.46 24.94 15.22
C LYS A 296 -53.91 26.19 14.51
N ALA A 297 -52.64 26.18 14.12
CA ALA A 297 -52.03 27.30 13.41
C ALA A 297 -52.30 27.26 11.89
N LEU A 298 -52.87 26.17 11.39
CA LEU A 298 -53.19 25.95 9.98
C LEU A 298 -54.65 26.33 9.66
N GLU A 299 -54.95 26.52 8.37
CA GLU A 299 -56.26 26.97 7.85
C GLU A 299 -57.41 25.97 8.17
N PRO A 300 -58.71 26.37 8.03
CA PRO A 300 -59.87 25.55 8.44
C PRO A 300 -59.99 24.15 7.83
N ARG A 301 -59.20 23.81 6.80
CA ARG A 301 -59.24 22.51 6.11
C ARG A 301 -58.54 21.39 6.88
N GLU A 302 -57.75 21.70 7.90
CA GLU A 302 -57.09 20.71 8.77
C GLU A 302 -57.91 20.32 10.00
N GLN A 303 -59.18 20.72 10.04
CA GLN A 303 -60.08 20.39 11.15
C GLN A 303 -60.14 18.87 11.40
N ALA A 304 -59.97 18.04 10.38
CA ALA A 304 -59.89 16.59 10.52
C ALA A 304 -58.65 16.14 11.31
N ILE A 305 -57.46 16.67 11.02
CA ILE A 305 -56.23 16.36 11.77
C ILE A 305 -56.38 16.87 13.21
N LEU A 306 -56.87 18.09 13.38
CA LEU A 306 -57.09 18.66 14.70
C LEU A 306 -58.10 17.86 15.51
N GLU A 307 -59.21 17.42 14.91
CA GLU A 307 -60.23 16.59 15.53
C GLU A 307 -59.67 15.23 15.95
N GLN A 308 -58.93 14.54 15.08
CA GLN A 308 -58.30 13.26 15.41
C GLN A 308 -57.25 13.41 16.52
N THR A 309 -56.45 14.48 16.45
CA THR A 309 -55.41 14.76 17.46
C THR A 309 -56.02 15.10 18.81
N THR A 310 -57.07 15.91 18.83
CA THR A 310 -57.79 16.28 20.06
C THR A 310 -58.47 15.07 20.68
N ALA A 311 -59.14 14.24 19.87
CA ALA A 311 -59.77 13.00 20.33
C ALA A 311 -58.73 12.03 20.93
N LEU A 312 -57.56 11.94 20.30
CA LEU A 312 -56.47 11.09 20.77
C LEU A 312 -55.81 11.64 22.03
N ASP A 313 -55.64 12.97 22.14
CA ASP A 313 -55.10 13.62 23.34
C ASP A 313 -56.04 13.46 24.54
N ASP A 314 -57.35 13.62 24.33
CA ASP A 314 -58.36 13.41 25.38
C ASP A 314 -58.42 11.94 25.84
N ALA A 315 -58.34 10.99 24.89
CA ALA A 315 -58.22 9.58 25.21
C ALA A 315 -56.92 9.31 25.99
N ALA A 316 -55.80 9.87 25.54
CA ALA A 316 -54.52 9.70 26.20
C ALA A 316 -54.52 10.29 27.62
N LYS A 317 -55.14 11.47 27.85
CA LYS A 317 -55.28 12.14 29.16
C LYS A 317 -55.99 11.29 30.23
N SER A 318 -56.87 10.40 29.81
CA SER A 318 -57.63 9.53 30.72
C SER A 318 -56.79 8.39 31.34
N LEU A 319 -55.61 8.13 30.79
CA LEU A 319 -54.76 7.00 31.18
C LEU A 319 -53.69 7.38 32.23
N SER A 320 -53.01 6.40 32.84
CA SER A 320 -51.88 6.69 33.73
C SER A 320 -50.61 6.96 32.91
N VAL A 321 -49.82 7.97 33.29
CA VAL A 321 -48.59 8.38 32.56
C VAL A 321 -47.55 7.25 32.45
N ASN A 322 -47.60 6.27 33.37
CA ASN A 322 -46.63 5.17 33.46
C ASN A 322 -47.09 3.86 32.81
N ASP A 323 -48.32 3.80 32.29
CA ASP A 323 -48.83 2.56 31.70
C ASP A 323 -48.37 2.44 30.24
N ALA A 324 -48.26 1.19 29.77
CA ALA A 324 -48.08 0.92 28.35
C ALA A 324 -49.33 1.40 27.59
N ILE A 325 -49.14 1.79 26.33
CA ILE A 325 -50.22 2.27 25.45
C ILE A 325 -51.30 1.18 25.32
N PRO A 326 -52.55 1.44 25.75
CA PRO A 326 -53.63 0.48 25.59
C PRO A 326 -53.91 0.21 24.12
N THR A 327 -54.32 -1.02 23.81
CA THR A 327 -54.81 -1.41 22.48
C THR A 327 -55.94 -0.51 21.97
N GLU A 328 -56.70 0.10 22.88
CA GLU A 328 -57.78 1.06 22.59
C GLU A 328 -57.29 2.34 21.88
N LEU A 329 -56.01 2.73 22.03
CA LEU A 329 -55.44 3.89 21.34
C LEU A 329 -54.93 3.57 19.93
N HIS A 330 -54.86 2.30 19.52
CA HIS A 330 -54.28 1.92 18.23
C HIS A 330 -55.13 2.37 17.03
N ALA A 331 -56.44 2.17 17.09
CA ALA A 331 -57.34 2.61 16.01
C ALA A 331 -57.39 4.14 15.86
N PRO A 332 -57.47 4.92 16.96
CA PRO A 332 -57.29 6.38 16.91
C PRO A 332 -55.94 6.85 16.33
N LEU A 333 -54.83 6.19 16.68
CA LEU A 333 -53.51 6.48 16.11
C LEU A 333 -53.46 6.23 14.60
N GLN A 334 -54.06 5.13 14.15
CA GLN A 334 -54.14 4.80 12.74
C GLN A 334 -55.01 5.80 11.97
N ALA A 335 -56.14 6.24 12.55
CA ALA A 335 -56.99 7.27 11.96
C ALA A 335 -56.28 8.64 11.84
N LEU A 336 -55.47 9.01 12.83
CA LEU A 336 -54.61 10.19 12.76
C LEU A 336 -53.57 10.04 11.64
N SER A 337 -52.91 8.88 11.55
CA SER A 337 -51.93 8.58 10.49
C SER A 337 -52.53 8.69 9.09
N ASP A 338 -53.72 8.12 8.89
CA ASP A 338 -54.42 8.16 7.61
C ASP A 338 -54.88 9.59 7.27
N SER A 339 -55.32 10.37 8.26
CA SER A 339 -55.71 11.78 8.09
C SER A 339 -54.53 12.68 7.74
N VAL A 340 -53.37 12.44 8.34
CA VAL A 340 -52.14 13.16 8.03
C VAL A 340 -51.67 12.83 6.61
N ARG A 341 -51.69 11.55 6.21
CA ARG A 341 -51.36 11.12 4.83
C ARG A 341 -52.30 11.69 3.76
N ALA A 342 -53.56 11.89 4.10
CA ALA A 342 -54.56 12.45 3.19
C ALA A 342 -54.50 13.98 3.06
N SER A 343 -53.64 14.67 3.84
CA SER A 343 -53.52 16.12 3.76
C SER A 343 -52.59 16.55 2.61
N ASP A 344 -53.15 17.29 1.65
CA ASP A 344 -52.39 17.94 0.58
C ASP A 344 -51.43 19.03 1.09
N GLN A 345 -51.48 19.38 2.39
CA GLN A 345 -50.65 20.40 3.05
C GLN A 345 -49.70 19.83 4.14
N LEU A 346 -49.34 18.54 4.03
CA LEU A 346 -48.32 17.90 4.86
C LEU A 346 -47.00 18.70 4.99
N GLU A 347 -46.66 19.50 3.97
CA GLU A 347 -45.48 20.35 3.95
C GLU A 347 -45.59 21.44 5.03
N ASP A 348 -46.70 22.18 5.02
CA ASP A 348 -46.99 23.28 5.95
C ASP A 348 -47.06 22.77 7.41
N LEU A 349 -47.66 21.59 7.63
CA LEU A 349 -47.72 20.95 8.95
C LEU A 349 -46.33 20.54 9.45
N GLY A 350 -45.52 19.94 8.57
CA GLY A 350 -44.12 19.64 8.86
C GLY A 350 -43.34 20.92 9.20
N GLU A 351 -43.53 22.00 8.43
CA GLU A 351 -42.78 23.26 8.60
C GLU A 351 -43.02 23.82 10.00
N LEU A 352 -44.30 23.84 10.42
CA LEU A 352 -44.71 24.33 11.73
C LEU A 352 -44.21 23.44 12.87
N LEU A 353 -44.20 22.12 12.70
CA LEU A 353 -43.63 21.20 13.70
C LEU A 353 -42.13 21.43 13.89
N VAL A 354 -41.38 21.55 12.81
CA VAL A 354 -39.93 21.82 12.85
C VAL A 354 -39.65 23.20 13.44
N LEU A 355 -40.41 24.22 13.04
CA LEU A 355 -40.28 25.57 13.56
C LEU A 355 -40.58 25.61 15.07
N GLN A 356 -41.67 24.98 15.51
CA GLN A 356 -42.05 24.90 16.91
C GLN A 356 -41.03 24.09 17.75
N LEU A 357 -40.48 23.01 17.21
CA LEU A 357 -39.41 22.26 17.87
C LEU A 357 -38.12 23.08 17.97
N SER A 358 -37.80 23.87 16.94
CA SER A 358 -36.63 24.75 16.95
C SER A 358 -36.78 25.93 17.92
N GLU A 359 -37.98 26.52 18.03
CA GLU A 359 -38.27 27.61 18.97
C GLU A 359 -38.21 27.14 20.42
N ASP A 360 -38.66 25.93 20.71
CA ASP A 360 -38.62 25.36 22.06
C ASP A 360 -37.21 24.92 22.47
N LEU A 361 -36.38 24.45 21.52
CA LEU A 361 -34.99 24.06 21.78
C LEU A 361 -34.06 25.27 21.94
N ILE A 362 -34.27 26.34 21.17
CA ILE A 362 -33.39 27.51 21.14
C ILE A 362 -33.89 28.60 22.12
N GLY A 363 -35.14 28.51 22.56
CA GLY A 363 -35.84 29.55 23.31
C GLY A 363 -36.29 30.70 22.40
N LYS A 364 -37.46 31.27 22.70
CA LYS A 364 -37.94 32.47 22.00
C LYS A 364 -37.08 33.66 22.40
N ARG A 365 -36.48 34.35 21.41
CA ARG A 365 -35.61 35.54 21.61
C ARG A 365 -36.26 36.63 22.47
N ASP A 366 -37.59 36.71 22.44
CA ASP A 366 -38.38 37.75 23.10
C ASP A 366 -38.96 37.29 24.45
N GLN A 367 -38.83 36.00 24.80
CA GLN A 367 -39.29 35.40 26.06
C GLN A 367 -38.14 34.83 26.91
N ALA A 368 -36.89 35.17 26.61
CA ALA A 368 -35.75 34.89 27.50
C ALA A 368 -35.87 35.71 28.81
N ASN A 369 -36.90 35.42 29.60
CA ASN A 369 -37.06 35.90 30.95
C ASN A 369 -35.98 35.21 31.78
N LYS A 370 -35.22 35.97 32.58
CA LYS A 370 -34.02 35.48 33.29
C LYS A 370 -34.26 34.30 34.25
N ASP A 371 -35.52 33.93 34.48
CA ASP A 371 -35.94 32.91 35.44
C ASP A 371 -36.58 31.67 34.78
N GLU A 372 -36.74 31.65 33.44
CA GLU A 372 -37.31 30.48 32.75
C GLU A 372 -36.20 29.45 32.51
N VAL A 373 -36.11 28.47 33.42
CA VAL A 373 -35.23 27.31 33.28
C VAL A 373 -35.64 26.58 32.00
N LEU A 374 -34.84 26.73 30.94
CA LEU A 374 -34.91 25.87 29.76
C LEU A 374 -34.92 24.42 30.27
N ILE A 375 -36.06 23.75 30.12
CA ILE A 375 -36.20 22.35 30.51
C ILE A 375 -35.31 21.57 29.56
N ALA A 376 -34.13 21.15 30.04
CA ALA A 376 -33.26 20.29 29.26
C ALA A 376 -34.07 19.03 28.90
N PRO A 377 -34.17 18.67 27.60
CA PRO A 377 -34.93 17.49 27.19
C PRO A 377 -34.37 16.25 27.90
N LEU A 378 -35.25 15.30 28.24
CA LEU A 378 -34.82 14.03 28.81
C LEU A 378 -33.84 13.35 27.83
N PRO A 379 -32.85 12.55 28.28
CA PRO A 379 -31.85 11.94 27.39
C PRO A 379 -32.45 11.15 26.22
N ARG A 380 -33.62 10.55 26.42
CA ARG A 380 -34.37 9.83 25.36
C ARG A 380 -35.00 10.79 24.34
N GLU A 381 -35.58 11.90 24.80
CA GLU A 381 -36.13 12.96 23.95
C GLU A 381 -35.03 13.63 23.13
N ALA A 382 -33.88 13.93 23.76
CA ALA A 382 -32.71 14.46 23.07
C ALA A 382 -32.23 13.51 21.97
N ALA A 383 -32.14 12.20 22.25
CA ALA A 383 -31.75 11.20 21.25
C ALA A 383 -32.76 11.10 20.09
N PHE A 384 -34.06 11.16 20.38
CA PHE A 384 -35.12 11.15 19.37
C PHE A 384 -35.08 12.40 18.47
N LEU A 385 -35.04 13.57 19.08
CA LEU A 385 -34.97 14.85 18.37
C LEU A 385 -33.68 14.95 17.53
N ARG A 386 -32.58 14.41 18.04
CA ARG A 386 -31.33 14.28 17.30
C ARG A 386 -31.50 13.43 16.04
N ASP A 387 -32.12 12.26 16.16
CA ASP A 387 -32.34 11.37 15.01
C ASP A 387 -33.23 12.04 13.97
N MET A 388 -34.34 12.64 14.39
CA MET A 388 -35.25 13.36 13.51
C MET A 388 -34.58 14.57 12.83
N TRP A 389 -33.81 15.35 13.58
CA TRP A 389 -33.04 16.48 13.06
C TRP A 389 -31.99 16.05 12.04
N VAL A 390 -31.26 14.96 12.33
CA VAL A 390 -30.28 14.40 11.40
C VAL A 390 -30.96 13.86 10.15
N ARG A 391 -32.09 13.16 10.27
CA ARG A 391 -32.84 12.65 9.11
C ARG A 391 -33.35 13.76 8.21
N LEU A 392 -33.98 14.78 8.79
CA LEU A 392 -34.47 15.95 8.05
C LEU A 392 -33.32 16.64 7.33
N LEU A 393 -32.26 17.07 8.05
CA LEU A 393 -31.22 17.90 7.45
C LEU A 393 -30.14 17.14 6.67
N THR A 394 -30.28 15.81 6.53
CA THR A 394 -29.39 15.02 5.67
C THR A 394 -30.11 14.69 4.37
N PRO A 395 -29.48 14.93 3.21
CA PRO A 395 -30.01 14.47 1.92
C PRO A 395 -30.39 12.99 1.94
N GLN A 396 -31.36 12.62 1.09
CA GLN A 396 -31.76 11.23 0.82
C GLN A 396 -30.54 10.30 0.66
N SER A 397 -30.68 9.03 1.04
CA SER A 397 -29.56 8.09 0.95
C SER A 397 -29.09 7.92 -0.50
N VAL A 398 -27.80 7.61 -0.71
CA VAL A 398 -27.28 7.36 -2.08
C VAL A 398 -27.99 6.15 -2.70
N LEU A 399 -28.37 5.20 -1.86
CA LEU A 399 -29.07 3.98 -2.24
C LEU A 399 -30.46 4.28 -2.78
N GLU A 400 -31.22 5.18 -2.14
CA GLU A 400 -32.55 5.58 -2.60
C GLU A 400 -32.47 6.46 -3.84
N LEU A 401 -31.57 7.45 -3.84
CA LEU A 401 -31.45 8.43 -4.93
C LEU A 401 -31.16 7.78 -6.30
N TYR A 402 -30.37 6.71 -6.32
CA TYR A 402 -30.00 5.99 -7.54
C TYR A 402 -30.63 4.60 -7.64
N GLU A 403 -31.55 4.27 -6.73
CA GLU A 403 -32.19 2.95 -6.61
C GLU A 403 -31.19 1.78 -6.64
N LEU A 404 -30.04 1.96 -5.99
CA LEU A 404 -28.91 1.03 -6.09
C LEU A 404 -29.31 -0.38 -5.65
N GLY A 405 -29.10 -1.35 -6.54
CA GLY A 405 -29.35 -2.76 -6.26
C GLY A 405 -30.82 -3.19 -6.34
N LYS A 406 -31.74 -2.30 -6.75
CA LYS A 406 -33.16 -2.64 -6.97
C LYS A 406 -33.44 -3.12 -8.39
N THR A 407 -32.70 -2.62 -9.36
CA THR A 407 -32.93 -2.89 -10.78
C THR A 407 -32.18 -4.14 -11.26
N PRO A 408 -32.83 -5.09 -11.96
CA PRO A 408 -32.17 -6.23 -12.58
C PRO A 408 -31.13 -5.82 -13.63
N MET A 409 -29.95 -6.45 -13.61
CA MET A 409 -28.86 -6.14 -14.56
C MET A 409 -28.64 -7.26 -15.56
N ALA A 410 -28.63 -6.93 -16.85
CA ALA A 410 -28.20 -7.82 -17.91
C ALA A 410 -26.67 -7.72 -18.08
N VAL A 411 -25.97 -8.79 -17.71
CA VAL A 411 -24.51 -8.88 -17.82
C VAL A 411 -24.11 -9.96 -18.81
N ALA A 412 -23.05 -9.71 -19.56
CA ALA A 412 -22.48 -10.70 -20.46
C ALA A 412 -20.96 -10.53 -20.59
N ILE A 413 -20.28 -11.66 -20.77
CA ILE A 413 -18.87 -11.73 -21.17
C ILE A 413 -18.88 -12.06 -22.66
N LEU A 414 -18.32 -11.18 -23.48
CA LEU A 414 -18.30 -11.29 -24.93
C LEU A 414 -16.87 -11.56 -25.42
N ASP A 415 -16.76 -12.29 -26.52
CA ASP A 415 -15.50 -12.42 -27.26
C ASP A 415 -15.10 -11.05 -27.84
N ALA A 416 -13.83 -10.65 -27.69
CA ALA A 416 -13.40 -9.33 -28.16
C ALA A 416 -13.36 -9.18 -29.69
N GLY A 417 -13.21 -10.29 -30.42
CA GLY A 417 -13.15 -10.31 -31.88
C GLY A 417 -14.53 -10.41 -32.52
N THR A 418 -15.31 -11.43 -32.13
CA THR A 418 -16.64 -11.71 -32.71
C THR A 418 -17.76 -10.91 -32.05
N ARG A 419 -17.58 -10.49 -30.79
CA ARG A 419 -18.62 -9.91 -29.91
C ARG A 419 -19.79 -10.83 -29.61
N GLU A 420 -19.66 -12.12 -29.88
CA GLU A 420 -20.66 -13.10 -29.48
C GLU A 420 -20.60 -13.31 -27.95
N PRO A 421 -21.76 -13.50 -27.28
CA PRO A 421 -21.79 -13.77 -25.86
C PRO A 421 -21.20 -15.14 -25.58
N LEU A 422 -20.15 -15.16 -24.75
CA LEU A 422 -19.50 -16.37 -24.24
C LEU A 422 -20.21 -16.87 -22.98
N ALA A 423 -20.68 -15.93 -22.15
CA ALA A 423 -21.57 -16.17 -21.02
C ALA A 423 -22.48 -14.95 -20.83
N GLU A 424 -23.74 -15.17 -20.51
CA GLU A 424 -24.70 -14.09 -20.26
C GLU A 424 -25.72 -14.49 -19.20
N GLY A 425 -26.31 -13.49 -18.53
CA GLY A 425 -27.35 -13.70 -17.54
C GLY A 425 -27.94 -12.39 -17.04
N VAL A 426 -29.11 -12.50 -16.41
CA VAL A 426 -29.76 -11.37 -15.73
C VAL A 426 -29.63 -11.56 -14.22
N LEU A 427 -28.91 -10.67 -13.56
CA LEU A 427 -28.72 -10.68 -12.12
C LEU A 427 -29.87 -9.90 -11.45
N ARG A 428 -30.63 -10.55 -10.57
CA ARG A 428 -31.78 -9.97 -9.85
C ARG A 428 -31.57 -9.93 -8.35
N GLY A 429 -30.85 -10.90 -7.79
CA GLY A 429 -30.64 -11.04 -6.35
C GLY A 429 -29.21 -11.42 -5.97
N ALA A 430 -28.98 -11.53 -4.66
CA ALA A 430 -27.65 -11.75 -4.08
C ALA A 430 -27.00 -13.09 -4.47
N ASN A 431 -27.82 -14.08 -4.84
CA ASN A 431 -27.35 -15.42 -5.20
C ASN A 431 -27.13 -15.58 -6.71
N ASP A 432 -27.49 -14.58 -7.50
CA ASP A 432 -27.32 -14.65 -8.95
C ASP A 432 -25.87 -14.31 -9.29
N SER A 433 -25.25 -15.16 -10.11
CA SER A 433 -23.92 -14.90 -10.65
C SER A 433 -23.77 -15.44 -12.06
N VAL A 434 -22.95 -14.76 -12.86
CA VAL A 434 -22.52 -15.24 -14.18
C VAL A 434 -21.04 -15.61 -14.06
N VAL A 435 -20.74 -16.87 -14.31
CA VAL A 435 -19.40 -17.45 -14.16
C VAL A 435 -18.95 -17.99 -15.50
N TYR A 436 -17.70 -17.71 -15.88
CA TYR A 436 -17.11 -18.14 -17.14
C TYR A 436 -15.64 -18.49 -16.98
N ASP A 437 -15.24 -19.67 -17.46
CA ASP A 437 -13.84 -20.08 -17.51
C ASP A 437 -13.20 -19.63 -18.82
N ILE A 438 -12.09 -18.91 -18.69
CA ILE A 438 -11.41 -18.25 -19.79
C ILE A 438 -10.64 -19.30 -20.62
N PRO A 439 -10.94 -19.43 -21.93
CA PRO A 439 -10.36 -20.49 -22.75
C PRO A 439 -8.95 -20.17 -23.25
N ALA A 440 -8.63 -18.89 -23.43
CA ALA A 440 -7.37 -18.43 -24.01
C ALA A 440 -6.94 -17.06 -23.45
N ASP A 441 -5.64 -16.80 -23.43
CA ASP A 441 -5.10 -15.47 -23.11
C ASP A 441 -5.57 -14.47 -24.18
N GLY A 442 -6.13 -13.34 -23.76
CA GLY A 442 -6.58 -12.34 -24.72
C GLY A 442 -7.47 -11.26 -24.16
N TRP A 443 -8.10 -10.53 -25.10
CA TRP A 443 -9.10 -9.52 -24.81
C TRP A 443 -10.49 -10.14 -24.68
N TYR A 444 -11.25 -9.62 -23.73
CA TYR A 444 -12.66 -9.93 -23.52
C TYR A 444 -13.42 -8.63 -23.24
N ILE A 445 -14.74 -8.64 -23.43
CA ILE A 445 -15.60 -7.47 -23.21
C ILE A 445 -16.64 -7.83 -22.16
N LEU A 446 -16.72 -7.03 -21.09
CA LEU A 446 -17.81 -7.06 -20.12
C LEU A 446 -18.92 -6.11 -20.60
N SER A 447 -20.10 -6.66 -20.88
CA SER A 447 -21.34 -5.91 -21.07
C SER A 447 -22.10 -5.85 -19.74
N LYS A 448 -22.52 -4.65 -19.33
CA LYS A 448 -23.11 -4.40 -18.00
C LYS A 448 -24.27 -3.38 -18.05
N ASN A 449 -25.39 -3.79 -18.63
CA ASN A 449 -26.55 -2.92 -18.86
C ASN A 449 -27.68 -3.20 -17.87
N ALA A 450 -28.61 -2.24 -17.72
CA ALA A 450 -29.91 -2.53 -17.12
C ALA A 450 -30.64 -3.58 -17.98
N ALA A 451 -31.48 -4.40 -17.34
CA ALA A 451 -32.33 -5.34 -18.08
C ALA A 451 -33.28 -4.59 -19.04
N GLU A 452 -33.74 -5.28 -20.08
CA GLU A 452 -34.56 -4.65 -21.12
C GLU A 452 -35.84 -4.01 -20.53
N GLY A 453 -36.03 -2.72 -20.80
CA GLY A 453 -37.18 -1.94 -20.32
C GLY A 453 -37.04 -1.40 -18.89
N GLU A 454 -35.93 -1.68 -18.21
CA GLU A 454 -35.66 -1.20 -16.86
C GLU A 454 -34.75 0.03 -16.86
N GLU A 455 -34.95 0.93 -15.90
CA GLU A 455 -34.08 2.07 -15.63
C GLU A 455 -33.51 1.93 -14.22
N GLY A 456 -32.21 2.11 -14.08
CA GLY A 456 -31.55 2.11 -12.78
C GLY A 456 -30.04 1.89 -12.86
N SER A 457 -29.40 1.96 -11.70
CA SER A 457 -27.98 1.70 -11.54
C SER A 457 -27.71 0.75 -10.39
N THR A 458 -26.60 0.03 -10.48
CA THR A 458 -26.11 -0.79 -9.37
C THR A 458 -24.60 -0.97 -9.46
N ILE A 459 -24.02 -1.60 -8.44
CA ILE A 459 -22.61 -1.95 -8.41
C ILE A 459 -22.50 -3.46 -8.63
N LEU A 460 -21.72 -3.84 -9.65
CA LEU A 460 -21.30 -5.20 -9.90
C LEU A 460 -20.01 -5.50 -9.14
N SER A 461 -19.96 -6.68 -8.53
CA SER A 461 -18.76 -7.28 -7.97
C SER A 461 -18.22 -8.29 -8.99
N ALA A 462 -17.01 -8.04 -9.48
CA ALA A 462 -16.33 -8.84 -10.48
C ALA A 462 -15.04 -9.46 -9.92
N ALA A 463 -14.95 -10.78 -9.97
CA ALA A 463 -13.71 -11.53 -9.74
C ALA A 463 -13.10 -11.92 -11.10
N GLY A 464 -11.77 -11.88 -11.22
CA GLY A 464 -11.06 -12.20 -12.47
C GLY A 464 -10.92 -11.03 -13.46
N ILE A 465 -11.54 -9.88 -13.18
CA ILE A 465 -11.37 -8.65 -13.98
C ILE A 465 -10.56 -7.66 -13.17
N TYR A 466 -9.37 -7.31 -13.64
CA TYR A 466 -8.43 -6.45 -12.89
C TYR A 466 -7.94 -5.27 -13.74
N PRO A 467 -7.43 -4.21 -13.10
CA PRO A 467 -6.92 -3.09 -13.85
C PRO A 467 -5.70 -3.42 -14.70
N ILE A 468 -5.59 -2.74 -15.82
CA ILE A 468 -4.49 -2.87 -16.78
C ILE A 468 -3.65 -1.59 -16.86
N LEU A 469 -2.38 -1.78 -17.17
CA LEU A 469 -1.43 -0.74 -17.54
C LEU A 469 -1.20 -0.79 -19.05
N GLU A 470 -1.45 0.31 -19.73
CA GLU A 470 -1.02 0.50 -21.12
C GLU A 470 0.40 1.07 -21.13
N ARG A 471 1.32 0.36 -21.78
CA ARG A 471 2.69 0.81 -22.05
C ARG A 471 2.84 1.03 -23.55
N THR A 472 2.77 2.29 -23.96
CA THR A 472 3.04 2.68 -25.35
C THR A 472 4.54 2.69 -25.59
N LEU A 473 5.02 1.81 -26.47
CA LEU A 473 6.45 1.66 -26.78
C LEU A 473 6.84 2.41 -28.05
N SER A 474 5.91 2.50 -28.99
CA SER A 474 6.04 3.30 -30.20
C SER A 474 4.66 3.80 -30.63
N ALA A 475 4.60 4.61 -31.69
CA ALA A 475 3.33 5.08 -32.25
C ALA A 475 2.41 3.93 -32.72
N THR A 476 2.95 2.72 -32.93
CA THR A 476 2.21 1.56 -33.45
C THR A 476 2.21 0.36 -32.52
N GLU A 477 2.97 0.39 -31.43
CA GLU A 477 3.13 -0.74 -30.50
C GLU A 477 2.76 -0.30 -29.08
N SER A 478 1.72 -0.94 -28.55
CA SER A 478 1.32 -0.81 -27.15
C SER A 478 1.28 -2.20 -26.52
N ARG A 479 1.71 -2.30 -25.26
CA ARG A 479 1.55 -3.51 -24.45
C ARG A 479 0.58 -3.24 -23.32
N PHE A 480 -0.31 -4.17 -23.08
CA PHE A 480 -1.29 -4.13 -22.01
C PHE A 480 -0.88 -5.16 -20.96
N VAL A 481 -0.60 -4.68 -19.76
CA VAL A 481 -0.07 -5.49 -18.67
C VAL A 481 -1.08 -5.50 -17.54
N ARG A 482 -1.47 -6.67 -17.06
CA ARG A 482 -2.35 -6.78 -15.90
C ARG A 482 -1.61 -6.34 -14.64
N LEU A 483 -2.24 -5.49 -13.82
CA LEU A 483 -1.57 -4.87 -12.69
C LEU A 483 -1.34 -5.81 -11.50
N THR A 484 -2.24 -6.77 -11.29
CA THR A 484 -2.26 -7.63 -10.10
C THR A 484 -1.13 -8.64 -10.05
N ASP A 485 -0.68 -9.12 -11.22
CA ASP A 485 0.42 -10.08 -11.33
C ASP A 485 1.59 -9.58 -12.18
N ASN A 486 1.38 -8.61 -13.08
CA ASN A 486 2.36 -8.18 -14.07
C ASN A 486 2.89 -9.35 -14.94
N GLU A 487 2.14 -10.47 -15.00
CA GLU A 487 2.46 -11.69 -15.76
C GLU A 487 1.73 -11.71 -17.09
N LEU A 488 0.44 -11.36 -17.10
CA LEU A 488 -0.35 -11.34 -18.33
C LEU A 488 -0.03 -10.08 -19.14
N VAL A 489 0.62 -10.27 -20.29
CA VAL A 489 1.00 -9.20 -21.23
C VAL A 489 0.36 -9.47 -22.59
N ILE A 490 -0.57 -8.61 -23.00
CA ILE A 490 -1.21 -8.64 -24.31
C ILE A 490 -0.61 -7.55 -25.19
N THR A 491 -0.21 -7.91 -26.41
CA THR A 491 0.29 -6.98 -27.44
C THR A 491 -0.74 -6.68 -28.52
N ASP A 492 -1.86 -7.40 -28.52
CA ASP A 492 -2.95 -7.20 -29.46
C ASP A 492 -3.61 -5.85 -29.25
N LYS A 493 -4.10 -5.29 -30.36
CA LYS A 493 -4.81 -4.00 -30.36
C LYS A 493 -6.08 -4.10 -29.53
N ARG A 494 -6.45 -2.98 -28.91
CA ARG A 494 -7.72 -2.87 -28.17
C ARG A 494 -8.91 -3.25 -29.06
N PRO A 495 -9.93 -3.91 -28.49
CA PRO A 495 -11.17 -4.14 -29.19
C PRO A 495 -11.82 -2.80 -29.57
N LEU A 496 -12.39 -2.77 -30.77
CA LEU A 496 -13.05 -1.58 -31.33
C LEU A 496 -14.55 -1.85 -31.44
N ARG A 497 -15.37 -0.81 -31.19
CA ARG A 497 -16.79 -0.72 -31.53
C ARG A 497 -17.02 0.45 -32.48
N ASP A 498 -17.56 0.15 -33.65
CA ASP A 498 -17.84 1.14 -34.72
C ASP A 498 -16.62 2.03 -35.04
N GLY A 499 -15.43 1.41 -35.07
CA GLY A 499 -14.16 2.08 -35.33
C GLY A 499 -13.56 2.86 -34.15
N LYS A 500 -14.23 2.92 -33.00
CA LYS A 500 -13.73 3.55 -31.77
C LYS A 500 -13.27 2.50 -30.75
N PRO A 501 -12.19 2.74 -29.99
CA PRO A 501 -11.76 1.80 -28.96
C PRO A 501 -12.81 1.72 -27.85
N ILE A 502 -13.11 0.49 -27.42
CA ILE A 502 -13.96 0.25 -26.25
C ILE A 502 -13.19 0.73 -25.00
N PRO A 503 -13.86 1.39 -24.03
CA PRO A 503 -13.24 1.71 -22.75
C PRO A 503 -12.62 0.47 -22.13
N VAL A 504 -11.42 0.61 -21.58
CA VAL A 504 -10.66 -0.48 -20.97
C VAL A 504 -10.60 -0.30 -19.47
N ALA A 505 -10.43 -1.40 -18.73
CA ALA A 505 -10.22 -1.38 -17.29
C ALA A 505 -8.84 -0.79 -16.91
N VAL A 506 -8.47 0.41 -17.34
CA VAL A 506 -7.17 1.01 -17.06
C VAL A 506 -7.05 1.50 -15.63
N LEU A 507 -5.86 1.39 -15.05
CA LEU A 507 -5.58 1.80 -13.67
C LEU A 507 -5.96 3.28 -13.38
N ILE A 508 -5.84 4.16 -14.37
CA ILE A 508 -6.17 5.58 -14.19
C ILE A 508 -7.66 5.74 -13.83
N ASP A 509 -8.52 4.99 -14.50
CA ASP A 509 -9.97 5.05 -14.32
C ASP A 509 -10.48 4.05 -13.27
N ASN A 510 -9.73 2.98 -13.01
CA ASN A 510 -10.07 1.86 -12.13
C ASN A 510 -9.04 1.75 -11.00
N GLN A 511 -9.07 2.74 -10.10
CA GLN A 511 -8.12 2.82 -8.99
C GLN A 511 -8.58 1.97 -7.81
N PHE A 512 -7.62 1.51 -7.02
CA PHE A 512 -7.94 0.90 -5.73
C PHE A 512 -8.46 1.98 -4.77
N ARG A 513 -9.69 1.83 -4.29
CA ARG A 513 -10.31 2.69 -3.26
C ARG A 513 -10.61 1.91 -1.98
N GLY A 514 -10.91 2.65 -0.92
CA GLY A 514 -11.17 2.10 0.41
C GLY A 514 -9.90 1.90 1.23
N ALA A 515 -10.09 1.48 2.48
CA ALA A 515 -9.00 1.12 3.36
C ALA A 515 -8.37 -0.20 2.89
N ARG A 516 -7.07 -0.18 2.57
CA ARG A 516 -6.34 -1.41 2.26
C ARG A 516 -6.14 -2.19 3.55
N ASP A 517 -6.71 -3.38 3.61
CA ASP A 517 -6.39 -4.32 4.66
C ASP A 517 -5.03 -4.97 4.42
N LEU A 518 -4.56 -5.74 5.39
CA LEU A 518 -3.27 -6.42 5.28
C LEU A 518 -3.27 -7.42 4.12
N GLN A 519 -4.37 -8.14 3.87
CA GLN A 519 -4.43 -9.14 2.80
C GLN A 519 -4.28 -8.49 1.42
N THR A 520 -5.00 -7.40 1.18
CA THR A 520 -4.87 -6.59 -0.04
C THR A 520 -3.43 -6.10 -0.21
N TYR A 521 -2.81 -5.58 0.85
CA TYR A 521 -1.43 -5.12 0.79
C TYR A 521 -0.48 -6.24 0.44
N LEU A 522 -0.63 -7.40 1.09
CA LEU A 522 0.20 -8.57 0.84
C LEU A 522 0.08 -9.01 -0.62
N ILE A 523 -1.12 -9.19 -1.18
CA ILE A 523 -1.27 -9.73 -2.54
C ILE A 523 -0.86 -8.74 -3.65
N HIS A 524 -1.10 -7.43 -3.50
CA HIS A 524 -0.79 -6.44 -4.56
C HIS A 524 0.63 -5.93 -4.56
N PHE A 525 1.27 -5.87 -3.39
CA PHE A 525 2.53 -5.15 -3.27
C PHE A 525 3.68 -6.08 -2.95
N ILE A 526 3.47 -7.14 -2.16
CA ILE A 526 4.57 -8.02 -1.77
C ILE A 526 5.04 -8.87 -2.95
N PRO A 527 4.22 -9.70 -3.64
CA PRO A 527 4.69 -10.48 -4.78
C PRO A 527 5.36 -9.62 -5.86
N PRO A 528 4.74 -8.55 -6.38
CA PRO A 528 5.39 -7.77 -7.44
C PRO A 528 6.69 -7.10 -7.00
N PHE A 529 6.78 -6.64 -5.75
CA PHE A 529 8.01 -6.08 -5.20
C PHE A 529 9.10 -7.14 -5.06
N PHE A 530 8.75 -8.32 -4.52
CA PHE A 530 9.71 -9.40 -4.34
C PHE A 530 10.15 -10.00 -5.65
N GLU A 531 9.28 -10.18 -6.64
CA GLU A 531 9.64 -10.65 -7.99
C GLU A 531 10.58 -9.67 -8.70
N GLN A 532 10.33 -8.38 -8.55
CA GLN A 532 11.22 -7.33 -9.03
C GLN A 532 12.58 -7.35 -8.32
N ILE A 533 12.58 -7.49 -6.99
CA ILE A 533 13.81 -7.62 -6.21
C ILE A 533 14.52 -8.92 -6.58
N GLU A 534 13.81 -10.02 -6.78
CA GLU A 534 14.33 -11.34 -7.11
C GLU A 534 15.20 -11.27 -8.36
N ALA A 535 14.69 -10.61 -9.41
CA ALA A 535 15.38 -10.42 -10.68
C ALA A 535 16.77 -9.76 -10.55
N LEU A 536 17.01 -8.99 -9.48
CA LEU A 536 18.28 -8.29 -9.23
C LEU A 536 19.09 -8.93 -8.09
N LEU A 537 18.42 -9.24 -6.98
CA LEU A 537 19.02 -9.66 -5.73
C LEU A 537 19.43 -11.12 -5.74
N ILE A 538 18.69 -12.02 -6.39
CA ILE A 538 19.12 -13.42 -6.52
C ILE A 538 20.43 -13.52 -7.30
N PRO A 539 20.57 -12.94 -8.52
CA PRO A 539 21.84 -12.91 -9.22
C PRO A 539 22.97 -12.29 -8.39
N PHE A 540 22.68 -11.20 -7.67
CA PHE A 540 23.64 -10.57 -6.77
C PHE A 540 24.10 -11.52 -5.66
N LEU A 541 23.19 -12.12 -4.89
CA LEU A 541 23.51 -13.02 -3.77
C LEU A 541 24.21 -14.28 -4.24
N ILE A 542 23.78 -14.87 -5.36
CA ILE A 542 24.47 -15.99 -6.01
C ILE A 542 25.90 -15.59 -6.36
N THR A 543 26.10 -14.38 -6.88
CA THR A 543 27.43 -13.89 -7.26
C THR A 543 28.31 -13.61 -6.04
N VAL A 544 27.77 -13.07 -4.94
CA VAL A 544 28.48 -12.97 -3.65
C VAL A 544 28.86 -14.35 -3.14
N ALA A 545 27.94 -15.32 -3.19
CA ALA A 545 28.20 -16.68 -2.73
C ALA A 545 29.30 -17.36 -3.56
N TRP A 546 29.28 -17.22 -4.89
CA TRP A 546 30.35 -17.69 -5.76
C TRP A 546 31.68 -17.00 -5.47
N GLY A 547 31.68 -15.68 -5.25
CA GLY A 547 32.89 -14.95 -4.87
C GLY A 547 33.47 -15.47 -3.56
N PHE A 548 32.61 -15.78 -2.60
CA PHE A 548 33.01 -16.37 -1.34
C PHE A 548 33.62 -17.77 -1.52
N ILE A 549 32.96 -18.63 -2.31
CA ILE A 549 33.44 -19.99 -2.61
C ILE A 549 34.80 -19.93 -3.33
N LEU A 550 34.94 -19.07 -4.34
CA LEU A 550 36.18 -18.87 -5.08
C LEU A 550 37.29 -18.31 -4.19
N GLY A 551 36.99 -17.33 -3.34
CA GLY A 551 37.94 -16.79 -2.37
C GLY A 551 38.43 -17.85 -1.38
N ARG A 552 37.54 -18.74 -0.91
CA ARG A 552 37.91 -19.88 -0.04
C ARG A 552 38.72 -20.94 -0.78
N ALA A 553 38.33 -21.30 -2.01
CA ALA A 553 39.06 -22.25 -2.83
C ALA A 553 40.48 -21.74 -3.13
N ALA A 554 40.61 -20.45 -3.48
CA ALA A 554 41.91 -19.80 -3.66
C ALA A 554 42.74 -19.83 -2.38
N ALA A 555 42.17 -19.49 -1.22
CA ALA A 555 42.89 -19.56 0.05
C ALA A 555 43.35 -20.99 0.39
N HIS A 556 42.55 -22.02 0.04
CA HIS A 556 42.93 -23.42 0.24
C HIS A 556 44.05 -23.87 -0.70
N LEU A 557 44.00 -23.46 -1.97
CA LEU A 557 45.02 -23.79 -2.97
C LEU A 557 46.38 -23.12 -2.67
N VAL A 558 46.40 -21.93 -2.05
CA VAL A 558 47.65 -21.20 -1.73
C VAL A 558 48.26 -21.67 -0.39
N GLY A 559 47.57 -22.51 0.39
CA GLY A 559 48.08 -23.12 1.63
C GLY A 559 47.93 -22.26 2.89
N GLU A 560 48.08 -22.87 4.07
CA GLU A 560 47.87 -22.22 5.40
C GLU A 560 48.87 -21.11 5.70
N ASN A 561 50.04 -21.12 5.06
CA ASN A 561 51.06 -20.07 5.13
C ASN A 561 50.83 -18.94 4.12
N SER A 562 49.73 -18.97 3.37
CA SER A 562 49.48 -17.96 2.34
C SER A 562 49.32 -16.56 2.92
N VAL A 563 49.68 -15.58 2.09
CA VAL A 563 49.44 -14.15 2.26
C VAL A 563 48.01 -13.87 2.76
N PHE A 564 47.00 -14.70 2.54
CA PHE A 564 45.65 -14.45 3.09
C PHE A 564 45.49 -14.62 4.61
N ASN A 565 46.45 -15.23 5.31
CA ASN A 565 46.35 -15.53 6.74
C ASN A 565 47.06 -14.51 7.64
N SER A 566 47.97 -13.69 7.10
CA SER A 566 48.66 -12.62 7.85
C SER A 566 47.80 -11.36 7.98
N ASN A 567 47.91 -10.64 9.10
CA ASN A 567 47.11 -9.43 9.37
C ASN A 567 47.39 -8.28 8.37
N ASN A 568 48.59 -8.21 7.78
CA ASN A 568 49.01 -7.13 6.87
C ASN A 568 48.51 -7.27 5.43
N SER A 569 48.14 -8.47 5.05
CA SER A 569 47.87 -8.84 3.66
C SER A 569 46.38 -8.90 3.30
N ARG A 570 45.54 -8.63 4.30
CA ARG A 570 44.12 -8.30 4.12
C ARG A 570 43.93 -7.03 3.29
N MET A 571 44.85 -6.07 3.35
CA MET A 571 44.85 -4.87 2.49
C MET A 571 45.24 -5.18 1.04
N LEU A 572 46.14 -6.13 0.81
CA LEU A 572 46.57 -6.53 -0.52
C LEU A 572 45.47 -7.31 -1.24
N ALA A 573 44.75 -8.19 -0.52
CA ALA A 573 43.54 -8.84 -1.00
C ALA A 573 42.41 -7.85 -1.31
N LEU A 574 42.26 -6.79 -0.50
CA LEU A 574 41.30 -5.70 -0.73
C LEU A 574 41.69 -4.85 -1.96
N ALA A 575 42.98 -4.56 -2.14
CA ALA A 575 43.49 -3.84 -3.31
C ALA A 575 43.34 -4.67 -4.60
N TRP A 576 43.57 -5.99 -4.52
CA TRP A 576 43.36 -6.91 -5.63
C TRP A 576 41.88 -7.00 -6.00
N SER A 577 41.00 -7.12 -5.00
CA SER A 577 39.56 -7.20 -5.23
C SER A 577 38.99 -5.87 -5.74
N MET A 578 39.48 -4.72 -5.30
CA MET A 578 39.00 -3.41 -5.78
C MET A 578 39.56 -3.00 -7.15
N SER A 579 40.62 -3.65 -7.63
CA SER A 579 41.29 -3.27 -8.88
C SER A 579 40.42 -3.32 -10.14
N PRO A 580 39.51 -4.29 -10.35
CA PRO A 580 38.64 -4.31 -11.53
C PRO A 580 37.62 -3.17 -11.52
N LEU A 581 37.16 -2.76 -10.32
CA LEU A 581 36.24 -1.65 -10.11
C LEU A 581 36.91 -0.30 -10.41
N LEU A 582 38.13 -0.09 -9.89
CA LEU A 582 38.92 1.11 -10.20
C LEU A 582 39.26 1.20 -11.69
N ILE A 583 39.56 0.07 -12.33
CA ILE A 583 39.85 0.02 -13.77
C ILE A 583 38.58 0.26 -14.60
N LEU A 584 37.42 -0.27 -14.22
CA LEU A 584 36.13 0.02 -14.86
C LEU A 584 35.74 1.50 -14.71
N LEU A 585 35.98 2.09 -13.55
CA LEU A 585 35.70 3.50 -13.27
C LEU A 585 36.60 4.42 -14.10
N VAL A 586 37.89 4.07 -14.24
CA VAL A 586 38.83 4.76 -15.14
C VAL A 586 38.47 4.54 -16.61
N TYR A 587 38.07 3.33 -17.00
CA TYR A 587 37.64 3.00 -18.36
C TYR A 587 36.39 3.79 -18.79
N PHE A 588 35.38 3.91 -17.92
CA PHE A 588 34.19 4.72 -18.19
C PHE A 588 34.48 6.24 -18.20
N ALA A 589 35.38 6.72 -17.35
CA ALA A 589 35.85 8.11 -17.39
C ALA A 589 36.59 8.45 -18.71
N LEU A 590 37.15 7.45 -19.39
CA LEU A 590 37.90 7.60 -20.65
C LEU A 590 37.05 7.38 -21.90
N LEU A 591 35.89 6.72 -21.80
CA LEU A 591 35.05 6.34 -22.94
C LEU A 591 33.96 7.37 -23.32
N ASP A 592 33.83 8.48 -22.59
CA ASP A 592 32.86 9.55 -22.86
C ASP A 592 33.19 10.39 -24.12
N ARG A 593 33.94 9.83 -25.08
CA ARG A 593 34.22 10.41 -26.41
C ARG A 593 34.16 9.33 -27.50
N ASN A 594 32.96 9.10 -28.02
CA ASN A 594 32.60 8.18 -29.11
C ASN A 594 33.57 8.21 -30.33
N ILE A 595 33.87 7.05 -30.96
CA ILE A 595 33.91 6.76 -32.43
C ILE A 595 34.38 5.28 -32.71
N ILE A 596 34.02 4.76 -33.89
CA ILE A 596 33.62 3.38 -34.30
C ILE A 596 34.73 2.60 -35.08
N PHE A 597 34.74 1.24 -35.07
CA PHE A 597 34.82 0.28 -36.23
C PHE A 597 35.51 -1.11 -36.03
N SER A 598 35.14 -2.12 -36.86
CA SER A 598 35.35 -3.60 -36.76
C SER A 598 36.02 -4.28 -37.98
N GLY A 599 36.65 -5.48 -37.85
CA GLY A 599 37.08 -6.33 -39.00
C GLY A 599 38.12 -7.46 -38.75
N ILE A 600 38.59 -8.12 -39.83
CA ILE A 600 39.48 -9.33 -39.90
C ILE A 600 40.75 -9.23 -39.05
N ILE A 601 41.30 -8.02 -38.88
CA ILE A 601 42.49 -7.77 -38.07
C ILE A 601 42.24 -8.13 -36.59
N ALA A 602 41.00 -7.98 -36.10
CA ALA A 602 40.62 -8.36 -34.74
C ALA A 602 40.62 -9.88 -34.53
N VAL A 603 40.44 -10.68 -35.58
CA VAL A 603 40.44 -12.15 -35.47
C VAL A 603 41.88 -12.68 -35.41
N LEU A 604 42.79 -12.13 -36.21
CA LEU A 604 44.20 -12.53 -36.21
C LEU A 604 44.91 -12.20 -34.89
N LEU A 605 44.59 -11.06 -34.27
CA LEU A 605 45.14 -10.70 -32.95
C LEU A 605 44.62 -11.60 -31.83
N LYS A 606 43.35 -12.03 -31.89
CA LYS A 606 42.78 -12.98 -30.91
C LYS A 606 43.47 -14.33 -30.96
N ILE A 607 43.80 -14.81 -32.17
CA ILE A 607 44.52 -16.09 -32.36
C ILE A 607 45.95 -15.98 -31.82
N ALA A 608 46.66 -14.88 -32.10
CA ALA A 608 48.02 -14.67 -31.60
C ALA A 608 48.06 -14.55 -30.06
N ALA A 609 47.08 -13.89 -29.44
CA ALA A 609 46.96 -13.77 -27.99
C ALA A 609 46.65 -15.11 -27.31
N ALA A 610 45.79 -15.94 -27.91
CA ALA A 610 45.50 -17.28 -27.42
C ALA A 610 46.75 -18.19 -27.48
N ILE A 611 47.51 -18.14 -28.59
CA ILE A 611 48.76 -18.89 -28.74
C ILE A 611 49.82 -18.40 -27.72
N GLY A 612 49.92 -17.09 -27.52
CA GLY A 612 50.82 -16.49 -26.52
C GLY A 612 50.51 -16.93 -25.10
N ALA A 613 49.22 -16.93 -24.71
CA ALA A 613 48.77 -17.37 -23.38
C ALA A 613 49.09 -18.85 -23.12
N VAL A 614 48.89 -19.72 -24.12
CA VAL A 614 49.20 -21.16 -24.01
C VAL A 614 50.71 -21.40 -23.89
N LEU A 615 51.53 -20.68 -24.66
CA LEU A 615 52.99 -20.77 -24.56
C LEU A 615 53.51 -20.24 -23.23
N LEU A 616 52.90 -19.18 -22.69
CA LEU A 616 53.25 -18.62 -21.38
C LEU A 616 52.89 -19.59 -20.25
N ALA A 617 51.71 -20.22 -20.32
CA ALA A 617 51.26 -21.20 -19.35
C ALA A 617 52.17 -22.44 -19.32
N ARG A 618 52.54 -22.99 -20.50
CA ARG A 618 53.48 -24.11 -20.60
C ARG A 618 54.87 -23.78 -20.05
N ARG A 619 55.34 -22.54 -20.25
CA ARG A 619 56.65 -22.10 -19.76
C ARG A 619 56.63 -21.82 -18.25
N GLY A 620 55.49 -21.37 -17.73
CA GLY A 620 55.24 -21.24 -16.29
C GLY A 620 55.18 -22.59 -15.59
N GLU A 621 54.53 -23.59 -16.19
CA GLU A 621 54.46 -24.96 -15.67
C GLU A 621 55.84 -25.64 -15.63
N ALA A 622 56.63 -25.51 -16.70
CA ALA A 622 57.99 -26.03 -16.74
C ALA A 622 58.93 -25.37 -15.71
N TRP A 623 58.71 -24.09 -15.41
CA TRP A 623 59.48 -23.33 -14.42
C TRP A 623 59.07 -23.64 -12.98
N LEU A 624 57.77 -23.80 -12.71
CA LEU A 624 57.24 -24.22 -11.41
C LEU A 624 57.70 -25.63 -11.03
N ASN A 625 57.77 -26.54 -12.00
CA ASN A 625 58.30 -27.89 -11.78
C ASN A 625 59.81 -27.93 -11.52
N GLN A 626 60.56 -26.88 -11.89
CA GLN A 626 61.99 -26.77 -11.60
C GLN A 626 62.30 -26.06 -10.27
N THR A 627 61.36 -25.30 -9.71
CA THR A 627 61.60 -24.43 -8.52
C THR A 627 60.96 -24.95 -7.23
N ASN A 628 60.25 -26.08 -7.28
CA ASN A 628 59.54 -26.65 -6.13
C ASN A 628 60.41 -27.49 -5.15
N ASN A 629 61.73 -27.26 -5.13
CA ASN A 629 62.64 -27.92 -4.19
C ASN A 629 63.37 -26.87 -3.32
N GLY A 630 62.73 -26.46 -2.21
CA GLY A 630 63.40 -25.84 -1.07
C GLY A 630 63.32 -24.30 -0.96
N GLU A 631 62.68 -23.85 0.14
CA GLU A 631 62.71 -22.54 0.83
C GLU A 631 62.52 -21.21 0.05
N ASP A 632 62.67 -21.15 -1.28
CA ASP A 632 62.56 -19.89 -2.05
C ASP A 632 61.17 -19.68 -2.71
N ALA A 633 60.19 -20.51 -2.38
CA ALA A 633 58.83 -20.48 -2.94
C ALA A 633 58.08 -19.18 -2.64
N GLU A 634 58.28 -18.58 -1.47
CA GLU A 634 57.65 -17.30 -1.09
C GLU A 634 58.22 -16.12 -1.90
N GLY A 635 59.55 -16.09 -2.10
CA GLY A 635 60.20 -15.05 -2.90
C GLY A 635 59.85 -15.13 -4.39
N SER A 636 59.55 -16.33 -4.89
CA SER A 636 59.15 -16.55 -6.28
C SER A 636 57.67 -16.28 -6.52
N ILE A 637 56.77 -16.57 -5.56
CA ILE A 637 55.35 -16.18 -5.61
C ILE A 637 55.17 -14.67 -5.52
N ASN A 638 55.90 -13.97 -4.64
CA ASN A 638 55.84 -12.50 -4.57
C ASN A 638 56.35 -11.83 -5.86
N ARG A 639 57.40 -12.40 -6.48
CA ARG A 639 57.88 -11.95 -7.79
C ARG A 639 56.85 -12.23 -8.89
N LEU A 640 56.19 -13.38 -8.88
CA LEU A 640 55.15 -13.74 -9.86
C LEU A 640 53.91 -12.86 -9.72
N LEU A 641 53.52 -12.50 -8.50
CA LEU A 641 52.45 -11.54 -8.21
C LEU A 641 52.84 -10.12 -8.65
N MET A 642 54.08 -9.69 -8.43
CA MET A 642 54.60 -8.41 -8.93
C MET A 642 54.67 -8.36 -10.46
N TYR A 643 55.11 -9.44 -11.12
CA TYR A 643 55.14 -9.51 -12.59
C TYR A 643 53.75 -9.64 -13.19
N GLY A 644 52.84 -10.35 -12.51
CA GLY A 644 51.40 -10.35 -12.83
C GLY A 644 50.80 -8.95 -12.70
N TRP A 645 51.16 -8.21 -11.65
CA TRP A 645 50.76 -6.81 -11.43
C TRP A 645 51.34 -5.84 -12.46
N GLY A 646 52.56 -6.05 -12.94
CA GLY A 646 53.16 -5.24 -14.00
C GLY A 646 52.61 -5.56 -15.39
N ALA A 647 52.27 -6.83 -15.65
CA ALA A 647 51.75 -7.30 -16.92
C ALA A 647 50.24 -7.08 -17.07
N PHE A 648 49.47 -7.05 -15.97
CA PHE A 648 48.00 -6.95 -16.02
C PHE A 648 47.48 -5.59 -16.52
N PRO A 649 48.06 -4.42 -16.15
CA PRO A 649 47.74 -3.15 -16.79
C PRO A 649 48.12 -3.14 -18.27
N LEU A 650 49.19 -3.86 -18.66
CA LEU A 650 49.62 -3.99 -20.05
C LEU A 650 48.66 -4.90 -20.85
N PHE A 651 48.10 -5.93 -20.20
CA PHE A 651 47.09 -6.83 -20.74
C PHE A 651 45.72 -6.16 -20.85
N MET A 652 45.32 -5.37 -19.85
CA MET A 652 44.10 -4.55 -19.87
C MET A 652 44.23 -3.36 -20.83
N PHE A 653 45.42 -2.76 -20.93
CA PHE A 653 45.73 -1.75 -21.94
C PHE A 653 45.72 -2.36 -23.35
N ALA A 654 46.26 -3.57 -23.55
CA ALA A 654 46.20 -4.28 -24.84
C ALA A 654 44.78 -4.74 -25.20
N LEU A 655 43.97 -5.14 -24.22
CA LEU A 655 42.54 -5.43 -24.41
C LEU A 655 41.73 -4.17 -24.73
N ALA A 656 42.04 -3.04 -24.07
CA ALA A 656 41.37 -1.76 -24.29
C ALA A 656 41.84 -1.04 -25.58
N SER A 657 43.12 -1.10 -25.92
CA SER A 657 43.69 -0.54 -27.16
C SER A 657 43.46 -1.44 -28.38
N GLY A 658 43.19 -2.74 -28.18
CA GLY A 658 42.64 -3.63 -29.21
C GLY A 658 41.21 -3.30 -29.65
N ILE A 659 40.55 -2.33 -29.00
CA ILE A 659 39.20 -1.85 -29.31
C ILE A 659 39.22 -0.45 -29.99
N GLY A 660 40.38 0.23 -30.06
CA GLY A 660 40.50 1.54 -30.72
C GLY A 660 41.87 1.75 -31.38
N GLY A 661 41.89 1.83 -32.71
CA GLY A 661 43.10 1.99 -33.51
C GLY A 661 43.95 3.23 -33.16
N LEU A 662 45.27 3.06 -33.18
CA LEU A 662 46.28 4.09 -32.97
C LEU A 662 46.24 5.17 -34.09
N SER A 663 45.98 6.43 -33.72
CA SER A 663 46.37 7.60 -34.51
C SER A 663 47.22 8.55 -33.64
N GLY A 664 48.08 9.35 -34.29
CA GLY A 664 49.29 9.99 -33.74
C GLY A 664 49.20 10.83 -32.45
N ALA A 665 48.01 11.13 -31.93
CA ALA A 665 47.85 11.69 -30.59
C ALA A 665 48.21 10.68 -29.47
N THR A 666 48.22 9.38 -29.78
CA THR A 666 48.60 8.30 -28.86
C THR A 666 50.08 8.26 -28.51
N LEU A 667 51.00 8.90 -29.25
CA LEU A 667 52.41 8.95 -28.85
C LEU A 667 52.61 9.80 -27.58
N GLY A 668 51.86 10.89 -27.43
CA GLY A 668 51.91 11.74 -26.23
C GLY A 668 51.35 11.05 -24.98
N SER A 669 50.24 10.32 -25.13
CA SER A 669 49.64 9.54 -24.04
C SER A 669 50.34 8.21 -23.75
N SER A 670 50.98 7.60 -24.75
CA SER A 670 51.87 6.44 -24.56
C SER A 670 53.12 6.84 -23.78
N VAL A 671 53.70 8.01 -24.06
CA VAL A 671 54.81 8.57 -23.26
C VAL A 671 54.33 8.93 -21.85
N GLY A 672 53.11 9.42 -21.68
CA GLY A 672 52.49 9.65 -20.37
C GLY A 672 52.27 8.35 -19.57
N GLY A 673 51.74 7.31 -20.21
CA GLY A 673 51.55 5.99 -19.62
C GLY A 673 52.87 5.28 -19.32
N LEU A 674 53.87 5.38 -20.20
CA LEU A 674 55.23 4.90 -19.95
C LEU A 674 55.90 5.68 -18.81
N ARG A 675 55.70 7.01 -18.70
CA ARG A 675 56.21 7.81 -17.57
C ARG A 675 55.55 7.42 -16.26
N LEU A 676 54.25 7.13 -16.26
CA LEU A 676 53.53 6.68 -15.07
C LEU A 676 53.94 5.26 -14.67
N LEU A 677 54.11 4.35 -15.64
CA LEU A 677 54.64 3.00 -15.40
C LEU A 677 56.10 3.04 -14.92
N LEU A 678 56.94 3.90 -15.51
CA LEU A 678 58.32 4.12 -15.07
C LEU A 678 58.35 4.72 -13.65
N PHE A 679 57.44 5.64 -13.34
CA PHE A 679 57.28 6.22 -12.01
C PHE A 679 56.85 5.15 -10.99
N MET A 680 55.84 4.33 -11.30
CA MET A 680 55.41 3.25 -10.41
C MET A 680 56.48 2.16 -10.25
N TYR A 681 57.25 1.86 -11.32
CA TYR A 681 58.40 0.97 -11.26
C TYR A 681 59.53 1.55 -10.38
N LEU A 682 59.87 2.83 -10.55
CA LEU A 682 60.88 3.51 -9.73
C LEU A 682 60.45 3.62 -8.27
N VAL A 683 59.19 3.92 -7.99
CA VAL A 683 58.61 3.88 -6.63
C VAL A 683 58.70 2.47 -6.06
N GLY A 684 58.40 1.44 -6.85
CA GLY A 684 58.57 0.04 -6.44
C GLY A 684 60.03 -0.35 -6.14
N VAL A 685 61.00 0.17 -6.90
CA VAL A 685 62.44 -0.04 -6.66
C VAL A 685 62.93 0.74 -5.44
N ILE A 686 62.41 1.96 -5.19
CA ILE A 686 62.78 2.80 -4.04
C ILE A 686 62.18 2.27 -2.73
N PHE A 687 60.99 1.65 -2.77
CA PHE A 687 60.34 1.06 -1.61
C PHE A 687 60.73 -0.39 -1.32
N ASN A 688 61.61 -0.98 -2.13
CA ASN A 688 62.20 -2.29 -1.87
C ASN A 688 63.58 -2.11 -1.21
N GLY A 689 63.55 -1.59 0.02
CA GLY A 689 64.62 -1.79 1.00
C GLY A 689 64.57 -3.21 1.54
#